data_AF-A0A7W1IND0-F1
#
_entry.id   AF-A0A7W1IND0-F1
#
_cell.length_a   1.000
_cell.length_b   1.000
_cell.length_c   1.000
_cell.angle_alpha   90.00
_cell.angle_beta   90.00
_cell.angle_gamma   90.00
#
_symmetry.space_group_name_H-M   'P 1'
#
loop_
_entity.id
_entity.type
_entity.pdbx_description
1 polymer ?
#
loop_
_entity_poly.entity_id
_entity_poly.type
_entity_poly.pdbx_seq_one_letter_code
_entity_poly.pdbx_strand_id
1 'polypeptide(L)'
;MSTDPERFTFSSSAQGGDRLKVTGFTGVEHLSQPFEFLIQLATTNQDELDFSDILQGTATLTVQSHQGSVKVNGVIADFALHDRGSDWVKYQARLVPQLWALGMGRHSRIFQNMTVPDIVKEVLGARVEADFVLRGTYPEREYVVQWQESDIAFIERLLAREGIFYCFDHQRDSRLVFADQATDYLQIAGPSAIEFKPPASAGAAIGTNWSIPESIASCAREQRVVLGEVALKDWNWRRPGTDLTVTKTVADKGIAGAGYEYGDHYPDADQGNRLVAVRAEEQRSRQHALRGVSDHKGLRAGSVFALTSHPVKSMNRKYVVVSARHHAAQGLERGSGTGQGTSFRSEFTALAHDAPWRPSRRGGKPVIHGVINARIDAAGDGQYAELDDEGRYRVILPFDRSGKQGGNASRAVRMSQPYGGNDMGLHFPLRKGTEVLLAHVGGDPDRPIITGAVPNPDHPSLLTASNQTNAVMRTPGKNELRFEDLQGKERVFLHAERDRMTEVVRDDDHTIGGSQSVAVTGAQQVDIGASQSISIGSTKTENIAAASVENVGGAKAVDIGAAYAINVGAAMNEAVGGAKTEEVGAFKHETVAKDRSLSVGDSLSVTVGKSHADKAGKDRVIEAEKIRIEAKESIVIICGKAKISMAKNGDIVIEGGKITMKGSSDVVIKGSKIAAN
;
A
#
# COMPACT_ATOMS: atom_id res chain seq x y z
N MET A 1 22.13 -48.74 -51.80
CA MET A 1 21.50 -48.82 -50.46
C MET A 1 21.29 -50.29 -50.10
N SER A 2 21.27 -50.62 -48.80
CA SER A 2 20.96 -51.97 -48.28
C SER A 2 19.54 -52.40 -48.68
N THR A 3 19.27 -53.72 -48.75
CA THR A 3 17.93 -54.30 -48.98
C THR A 3 17.12 -54.45 -47.69
N ASP A 4 17.67 -54.06 -46.54
CA ASP A 4 16.92 -54.06 -45.28
C ASP A 4 15.85 -52.95 -45.28
N PRO A 5 14.62 -53.25 -44.85
CA PRO A 5 13.55 -52.26 -44.77
C PRO A 5 13.91 -51.14 -43.79
N GLU A 6 13.69 -49.89 -44.20
CA GLU A 6 13.87 -48.71 -43.35
C GLU A 6 12.94 -48.81 -42.13
N ARG A 7 13.53 -48.84 -40.94
CA ARG A 7 12.82 -48.92 -39.66
C ARG A 7 12.66 -47.56 -38.99
N PHE A 8 13.49 -46.59 -39.37
CA PHE A 8 13.38 -45.20 -38.94
C PHE A 8 13.31 -44.30 -40.16
N THR A 9 12.30 -43.43 -40.21
CA THR A 9 12.14 -42.44 -41.28
C THR A 9 11.90 -41.05 -40.68
N PHE A 10 12.30 -40.03 -41.43
CA PHE A 10 12.13 -38.64 -41.06
C PHE A 10 11.40 -37.93 -42.20
N SER A 11 10.39 -37.15 -41.86
CA SER A 11 9.68 -36.29 -42.81
C SER A 11 9.63 -34.87 -42.25
N SER A 12 9.86 -33.88 -43.11
CA SER A 12 9.70 -32.46 -42.79
C SER A 12 8.71 -31.85 -43.76
N SER A 13 7.92 -30.87 -43.30
CA SER A 13 7.00 -30.10 -44.15
C SER A 13 7.74 -29.13 -45.09
N ALA A 14 9.02 -28.86 -44.84
CA ALA A 14 9.90 -28.11 -45.74
C ALA A 14 10.49 -29.01 -46.84
N GLN A 15 10.98 -28.42 -47.94
CA GLN A 15 11.58 -29.18 -49.05
C GLN A 15 12.80 -30.00 -48.56
N GLY A 16 12.66 -31.33 -48.42
CA GLY A 16 13.78 -32.19 -48.03
C GLY A 16 13.44 -33.46 -47.25
N GLY A 17 12.22 -33.62 -46.72
CA GLY A 17 11.82 -34.77 -45.89
C GLY A 17 12.12 -36.13 -46.51
N ASP A 18 11.59 -36.42 -47.70
CA ASP A 18 11.78 -37.71 -48.37
C ASP A 18 13.21 -37.93 -48.92
N ARG A 19 14.01 -36.86 -49.01
CA ARG A 19 15.41 -36.89 -49.46
C ARG A 19 16.38 -37.28 -48.36
N LEU A 20 15.96 -37.23 -47.08
CA LEU A 20 16.80 -37.46 -45.91
C LEU A 20 16.49 -38.83 -45.29
N LYS A 21 17.53 -39.65 -45.09
CA LYS A 21 17.42 -40.97 -44.46
C LYS A 21 17.96 -40.93 -43.04
N VAL A 22 17.26 -41.55 -42.10
CA VAL A 22 17.69 -41.61 -40.70
C VAL A 22 18.78 -42.67 -40.55
N THR A 23 19.95 -42.27 -40.07
CA THR A 23 21.05 -43.19 -39.73
C THR A 23 21.08 -43.53 -38.25
N GLY A 24 20.48 -42.70 -37.40
CA GLY A 24 20.36 -42.93 -35.97
C GLY A 24 19.69 -41.76 -35.27
N PHE A 25 19.36 -41.92 -33.99
CA PHE A 25 18.92 -40.80 -33.15
C PHE A 25 19.17 -41.08 -31.67
N THR A 26 19.27 -40.00 -30.90
CA THR A 26 19.13 -40.02 -29.44
C THR A 26 17.94 -39.15 -29.05
N GLY A 27 17.00 -39.71 -28.28
CA GLY A 27 15.82 -39.00 -27.80
C GLY A 27 15.79 -38.96 -26.28
N VAL A 28 15.35 -37.85 -25.70
CA VAL A 28 15.12 -37.71 -24.27
C VAL A 28 13.72 -37.15 -24.04
N GLU A 29 12.98 -37.80 -23.17
CA GLU A 29 11.63 -37.42 -22.77
C GLU A 29 11.50 -37.50 -21.25
N HIS A 30 10.76 -36.56 -20.68
CA HIS A 30 10.47 -36.54 -19.26
C HIS A 30 9.10 -35.91 -19.00
N LEU A 31 8.39 -36.41 -18.00
CA LEU A 31 7.10 -35.87 -17.60
C LEU A 31 7.28 -34.42 -17.12
N SER A 32 6.40 -33.54 -17.59
CA SER A 32 6.50 -32.08 -17.44
C SER A 32 7.83 -31.48 -17.91
N GLN A 33 8.44 -32.00 -18.97
CA GLN A 33 9.56 -31.36 -19.66
C GLN A 33 9.37 -31.44 -21.18
N PRO A 34 9.82 -30.45 -21.97
CA PRO A 34 9.90 -30.61 -23.43
C PRO A 34 10.74 -31.83 -23.79
N PHE A 35 10.28 -32.65 -24.74
CA PHE A 35 11.12 -33.70 -25.31
C PHE A 35 12.18 -33.11 -26.24
N GLU A 36 13.26 -33.87 -26.47
CA GLU A 36 14.29 -33.52 -27.42
C GLU A 36 14.80 -34.76 -28.16
N PHE A 37 14.83 -34.72 -29.49
CA PHE A 37 15.40 -35.76 -30.33
C PHE A 37 16.50 -35.18 -31.22
N LEU A 38 17.72 -35.68 -31.04
CA LEU A 38 18.85 -35.44 -31.92
C LEU A 38 18.87 -36.53 -32.99
N ILE A 39 18.43 -36.18 -34.19
CA ILE A 39 18.25 -37.11 -35.32
C ILE A 39 19.43 -36.97 -36.26
N GLN A 40 20.11 -38.07 -36.54
CA GLN A 40 21.19 -38.16 -37.50
C GLN A 40 20.61 -38.54 -38.86
N LEU A 41 20.90 -37.72 -39.86
CA LEU A 41 20.32 -37.81 -41.20
C LEU A 41 21.44 -37.93 -42.23
N ALA A 42 21.19 -38.66 -43.31
CA ALA A 42 22.10 -38.78 -44.44
C ALA A 42 21.34 -38.70 -45.76
N THR A 43 21.98 -38.15 -46.78
CA THR A 43 21.46 -38.15 -48.16
C THR A 43 22.59 -38.36 -49.15
N THR A 44 22.29 -38.97 -50.30
CA THR A 44 23.21 -39.04 -51.44
C THR A 44 23.09 -37.81 -52.34
N ASN A 45 22.14 -36.93 -52.05
CA ASN A 45 21.98 -35.68 -52.77
C ASN A 45 23.04 -34.67 -52.31
N GLN A 46 23.72 -34.05 -53.27
CA GLN A 46 24.81 -33.10 -53.02
C GLN A 46 24.35 -31.64 -53.05
N ASP A 47 23.08 -31.38 -53.41
CA ASP A 47 22.47 -30.06 -53.33
C ASP A 47 22.40 -29.62 -51.88
N GLU A 48 22.75 -28.37 -51.61
CA GLU A 48 22.61 -27.78 -50.28
C GLU A 48 21.12 -27.57 -49.93
N LEU A 49 20.76 -27.89 -48.69
CA LEU A 49 19.42 -27.65 -48.16
C LEU A 49 19.34 -26.24 -47.60
N ASP A 50 18.21 -25.55 -47.80
CA ASP A 50 17.96 -24.28 -47.11
C ASP A 50 17.59 -24.55 -45.65
N PHE A 51 18.48 -24.17 -44.73
CA PHE A 51 18.27 -24.41 -43.30
C PHE A 51 17.14 -23.54 -42.76
N SER A 52 16.91 -22.36 -43.33
CA SER A 52 15.84 -21.45 -42.89
C SER A 52 14.47 -22.07 -43.15
N ASP A 53 14.29 -22.68 -44.32
CA ASP A 53 13.05 -23.38 -44.66
C ASP A 53 12.83 -24.59 -43.74
N ILE A 54 13.89 -25.37 -43.46
CA ILE A 54 13.80 -26.52 -42.54
C ILE A 54 13.44 -26.08 -41.12
N LEU A 55 14.02 -24.98 -40.63
CA LEU A 55 13.74 -24.42 -39.30
C LEU A 55 12.32 -23.82 -39.19
N GLN A 56 11.70 -23.42 -40.30
CA GLN A 56 10.31 -22.94 -40.33
C GLN A 56 9.28 -24.09 -40.38
N GLY A 57 9.71 -25.29 -40.74
CA GLY A 57 8.82 -26.46 -40.91
C GLY A 57 8.55 -27.25 -39.63
N THR A 58 7.47 -28.03 -39.68
CA THR A 58 7.22 -29.14 -38.74
C THR A 58 7.91 -30.41 -39.25
N ALA A 59 8.27 -31.31 -38.35
CA ALA A 59 8.86 -32.58 -38.73
C ALA A 59 8.35 -33.75 -37.87
N THR A 60 8.43 -34.95 -38.46
CA THR A 60 7.99 -36.21 -37.87
C THR A 60 9.10 -37.24 -37.97
N LEU A 61 9.51 -37.78 -36.82
CA LEU A 61 10.31 -39.00 -36.75
C LEU A 61 9.37 -40.20 -36.61
N THR A 62 9.43 -41.15 -37.53
CA THR A 62 8.66 -42.40 -37.45
C THR A 62 9.57 -43.56 -37.12
N VAL A 63 9.22 -44.31 -36.08
CA VAL A 63 9.94 -45.47 -35.57
C VAL A 63 9.05 -46.69 -35.73
N GLN A 64 9.45 -47.64 -36.58
CA GLN A 64 8.72 -48.89 -36.74
C GLN A 64 8.79 -49.72 -35.44
N SER A 65 7.79 -50.54 -35.20
CA SER A 65 7.69 -51.47 -34.08
C SER A 65 7.24 -52.84 -34.60
N HIS A 66 7.30 -53.88 -33.77
CA HIS A 66 6.78 -55.20 -34.11
C HIS A 66 5.27 -55.17 -34.48
N GLN A 67 4.49 -54.27 -33.86
CA GLN A 67 3.04 -54.12 -34.08
C GLN A 67 2.64 -52.68 -34.47
N GLY A 68 3.27 -52.13 -35.51
CA GLY A 68 2.91 -50.82 -36.07
C GLY A 68 4.08 -49.84 -36.08
N SER A 69 3.80 -48.56 -35.81
CA SER A 69 4.83 -47.53 -35.72
C SER A 69 4.51 -46.48 -34.65
N VAL A 70 5.54 -45.85 -34.11
CA VAL A 70 5.46 -44.74 -33.18
C VAL A 70 5.98 -43.50 -33.89
N LYS A 71 5.22 -42.41 -33.85
CA LYS A 71 5.60 -41.12 -34.45
C LYS A 71 6.00 -40.14 -33.36
N VAL A 72 6.92 -39.24 -33.66
CA VAL A 72 7.25 -38.09 -32.82
C VAL A 72 7.18 -36.87 -33.72
N ASN A 73 6.15 -36.06 -33.53
CA ASN A 73 5.92 -34.82 -34.26
C ASN A 73 6.46 -33.64 -33.47
N GLY A 74 7.02 -32.64 -34.13
CA GLY A 74 7.55 -31.44 -33.49
C GLY A 74 8.03 -30.40 -34.49
N VAL A 75 8.82 -29.46 -34.00
CA VAL A 75 9.49 -28.42 -34.78
C VAL A 75 11.01 -28.59 -34.68
N ILE A 76 11.74 -28.12 -35.69
CA ILE A 76 13.20 -28.18 -35.70
C ILE A 76 13.76 -26.95 -34.97
N ALA A 77 14.43 -27.16 -33.85
CA ALA A 77 15.07 -26.09 -33.09
C ALA A 77 16.51 -25.81 -33.50
N ASP A 78 17.16 -26.79 -34.14
CA ASP A 78 18.52 -26.66 -34.67
C ASP A 78 18.70 -27.63 -35.84
N PHE A 79 19.43 -27.20 -36.88
CA PHE A 79 19.74 -28.02 -38.04
C PHE A 79 21.16 -27.73 -38.52
N ALA A 80 21.99 -28.77 -38.60
CA ALA A 80 23.41 -28.63 -38.90
C ALA A 80 23.86 -29.61 -39.98
N LEU A 81 24.73 -29.15 -40.88
CA LEU A 81 25.57 -30.03 -41.69
C LEU A 81 26.71 -30.53 -40.80
N HIS A 82 26.79 -31.86 -40.65
CA HIS A 82 27.75 -32.49 -39.76
C HIS A 82 29.01 -32.93 -40.49
N ASP A 83 28.85 -33.55 -41.67
CA ASP A 83 29.96 -34.08 -42.46
C ASP A 83 29.57 -34.24 -43.95
N ARG A 84 30.55 -34.28 -44.84
CA ARG A 84 30.34 -34.39 -46.30
C ARG A 84 31.42 -35.24 -46.95
N GLY A 85 31.00 -36.32 -47.59
CA GLY A 85 31.83 -37.15 -48.45
C GLY A 85 31.64 -36.86 -49.95
N SER A 86 32.30 -37.64 -50.79
CA SER A 86 32.19 -37.55 -52.25
C SER A 86 30.80 -37.87 -52.80
N ASP A 87 30.06 -38.72 -52.12
CA ASP A 87 28.79 -39.32 -52.57
C ASP A 87 27.69 -39.30 -51.49
N TRP A 88 27.96 -38.66 -50.35
CA TRP A 88 27.00 -38.52 -49.25
C TRP A 88 27.17 -37.20 -48.50
N VAL A 89 26.10 -36.74 -47.86
CA VAL A 89 26.07 -35.61 -46.93
C VAL A 89 25.36 -36.03 -45.65
N LYS A 90 25.92 -35.70 -44.49
CA LYS A 90 25.35 -35.99 -43.16
C LYS A 90 24.86 -34.71 -42.51
N TYR A 91 23.64 -34.74 -42.01
CA TYR A 91 22.99 -33.68 -41.26
C TYR A 91 22.60 -34.15 -39.86
N GLN A 92 22.37 -33.19 -38.96
CA GLN A 92 21.75 -33.42 -37.67
C GLN A 92 20.57 -32.46 -37.50
N ALA A 93 19.43 -32.98 -37.07
CA ALA A 93 18.25 -32.21 -36.76
C ALA A 93 17.88 -32.38 -35.28
N ARG A 94 17.66 -31.25 -34.57
CA ARG A 94 17.14 -31.24 -33.21
C ARG A 94 15.63 -31.01 -33.22
N LEU A 95 14.87 -32.08 -33.04
CA LEU A 95 13.41 -32.07 -33.00
C LEU A 95 12.90 -31.87 -31.57
N VAL A 96 12.04 -30.88 -31.36
CA VAL A 96 11.48 -30.49 -30.05
C VAL A 96 9.97 -30.24 -30.16
N PRO A 97 9.18 -30.22 -29.07
CA PRO A 97 7.77 -29.86 -29.15
C PRO A 97 7.60 -28.37 -29.46
N GLN A 98 6.44 -28.00 -30.00
CA GLN A 98 6.09 -26.59 -30.22
C GLN A 98 6.13 -25.76 -28.92
N LEU A 99 5.87 -26.40 -27.76
CA LEU A 99 6.02 -25.79 -26.43
C LEU A 99 7.42 -25.21 -26.19
N TRP A 100 8.48 -25.79 -26.78
CA TRP A 100 9.86 -25.31 -26.61
C TRP A 100 10.03 -23.85 -27.05
N ALA A 101 9.31 -23.41 -28.09
CA ALA A 101 9.39 -22.04 -28.59
C ALA A 101 9.01 -21.00 -27.52
N LEU A 102 8.15 -21.37 -26.56
CA LEU A 102 7.78 -20.53 -25.42
C LEU A 102 8.94 -20.31 -24.42
N GLY A 103 10.05 -21.03 -24.58
CA GLY A 103 11.29 -20.84 -23.84
C GLY A 103 12.23 -19.76 -24.41
N MET A 104 11.98 -19.27 -25.62
CA MET A 104 12.90 -18.35 -26.32
C MET A 104 12.76 -16.89 -25.90
N GLY A 105 11.57 -16.49 -25.41
CA GLY A 105 11.30 -15.14 -24.93
C GLY A 105 11.46 -15.00 -23.41
N ARG A 106 11.54 -13.75 -22.95
CA ARG A 106 11.29 -13.38 -21.54
C ARG A 106 10.22 -12.31 -21.50
N HIS A 107 9.31 -12.42 -20.55
CA HIS A 107 8.15 -11.53 -20.44
C HIS A 107 7.90 -11.10 -19.00
N SER A 108 7.25 -9.94 -18.87
CA SER A 108 6.67 -9.47 -17.62
C SER A 108 5.22 -9.06 -17.86
N ARG A 109 4.27 -9.68 -17.17
CA ARG A 109 2.81 -9.52 -17.40
C ARG A 109 2.04 -9.77 -16.11
N ILE A 110 0.83 -9.22 -16.05
CA ILE A 110 -0.07 -9.34 -14.89
C ILE A 110 -1.35 -10.05 -15.30
N PHE A 111 -1.68 -11.12 -14.58
CA PHE A 111 -2.94 -11.86 -14.68
C PHE A 111 -3.76 -11.62 -13.40
N GLN A 112 -5.04 -11.31 -13.56
CA GLN A 112 -5.93 -10.93 -12.45
C GLN A 112 -7.22 -11.73 -12.53
N ASN A 113 -7.68 -12.22 -11.38
CA ASN A 113 -8.94 -12.95 -11.25
C ASN A 113 -9.03 -14.16 -12.21
N MET A 114 -7.98 -14.98 -12.22
CA MET A 114 -7.89 -16.15 -13.09
C MET A 114 -7.42 -17.38 -12.32
N THR A 115 -7.88 -18.56 -12.73
CA THR A 115 -7.33 -19.83 -12.26
C THR A 115 -6.00 -20.12 -12.95
N VAL A 116 -5.13 -20.94 -12.34
CA VAL A 116 -3.86 -21.35 -12.98
C VAL A 116 -4.10 -22.01 -14.35
N PRO A 117 -5.05 -22.95 -14.53
CA PRO A 117 -5.37 -23.49 -15.86
C PRO A 117 -5.73 -22.42 -16.89
N ASP A 118 -6.47 -21.38 -16.51
CA ASP A 118 -6.87 -20.33 -17.45
C ASP A 118 -5.70 -19.42 -17.82
N ILE A 119 -4.81 -19.11 -16.87
CA ILE A 119 -3.54 -18.42 -17.16
C ILE A 119 -2.70 -19.25 -18.14
N VAL A 120 -2.57 -20.55 -17.92
CA VAL A 120 -1.79 -21.43 -18.81
C VAL A 120 -2.39 -21.43 -20.22
N LYS A 121 -3.71 -21.55 -20.37
CA LYS A 121 -4.38 -21.44 -21.68
C LYS A 121 -4.09 -20.10 -22.38
N GLU A 122 -4.17 -18.99 -21.65
CA GLU A 122 -3.89 -17.66 -22.21
C GLU A 122 -2.44 -17.53 -22.67
N VAL A 123 -1.48 -18.04 -21.87
CA VAL A 123 -0.05 -17.99 -22.21
C VAL A 123 0.27 -18.90 -23.40
N LEU A 124 -0.32 -20.09 -23.50
CA LEU A 124 -0.15 -20.93 -24.70
C LEU A 124 -0.71 -20.22 -25.94
N GLY A 125 -1.92 -19.65 -25.81
CA GLY A 125 -2.64 -19.03 -26.92
C GLY A 125 -2.87 -20.01 -28.07
N ALA A 126 -3.02 -19.50 -29.29
CA ALA A 126 -3.15 -20.34 -30.49
C ALA A 126 -1.82 -20.98 -30.95
N ARG A 127 -0.72 -20.79 -30.21
CA ARG A 127 0.64 -21.21 -30.61
C ARG A 127 0.93 -22.68 -30.32
N VAL A 128 0.20 -23.30 -29.39
CA VAL A 128 0.41 -24.68 -28.95
C VAL A 128 -0.95 -25.29 -28.66
N GLU A 129 -1.30 -26.37 -29.35
CA GLU A 129 -2.52 -27.13 -29.05
C GLU A 129 -2.35 -27.95 -27.78
N ALA A 130 -3.32 -27.84 -26.87
CA ALA A 130 -3.30 -28.55 -25.60
C ALA A 130 -4.68 -29.04 -25.14
N ASP A 131 -4.68 -30.19 -24.46
CA ASP A 131 -5.82 -30.71 -23.72
C ASP A 131 -5.63 -30.52 -22.22
N PHE A 132 -6.72 -30.22 -21.52
CA PHE A 132 -6.75 -30.08 -20.07
C PHE A 132 -7.68 -31.17 -19.50
N VAL A 133 -7.09 -32.27 -19.02
CA VAL A 133 -7.79 -33.39 -18.39
C VAL A 133 -7.59 -33.29 -16.88
N LEU A 134 -8.21 -32.27 -16.28
CA LEU A 134 -8.08 -31.95 -14.88
C LEU A 134 -9.30 -32.43 -14.09
N ARG A 135 -9.06 -33.14 -12.98
CA ARG A 135 -10.12 -33.64 -12.07
C ARG A 135 -10.24 -32.79 -10.81
N GLY A 136 -9.21 -32.01 -10.48
CA GLY A 136 -9.18 -31.12 -9.33
C GLY A 136 -9.92 -29.81 -9.55
N THR A 137 -10.21 -29.11 -8.45
CA THR A 137 -10.72 -27.74 -8.45
C THR A 137 -9.59 -26.79 -8.07
N TYR A 138 -9.40 -25.72 -8.86
CA TYR A 138 -8.31 -24.76 -8.70
C TYR A 138 -8.87 -23.39 -8.32
N PRO A 139 -8.32 -22.73 -7.29
CA PRO A 139 -8.80 -21.41 -6.89
C PRO A 139 -8.53 -20.37 -7.97
N GLU A 140 -9.44 -19.41 -8.05
CA GLU A 140 -9.14 -18.14 -8.72
C GLU A 140 -8.08 -17.38 -7.91
N ARG A 141 -7.08 -16.82 -8.61
CA ARG A 141 -6.06 -15.98 -8.01
C ARG A 141 -6.33 -14.52 -8.35
N GLU A 142 -6.46 -13.69 -7.31
CA GLU A 142 -6.65 -12.23 -7.42
C GLU A 142 -5.55 -11.58 -8.27
N TYR A 143 -4.30 -12.05 -8.14
CA TYR A 143 -3.14 -11.41 -8.76
C TYR A 143 -1.97 -12.39 -8.94
N VAL A 144 -1.51 -12.55 -10.18
CA VAL A 144 -0.37 -13.39 -10.55
C VAL A 144 0.51 -12.63 -11.53
N VAL A 145 1.81 -12.53 -11.23
CA VAL A 145 2.78 -11.82 -12.06
C VAL A 145 3.73 -12.82 -12.70
N GLN A 146 3.84 -12.78 -14.02
CA GLN A 146 5.00 -13.29 -14.75
C GLN A 146 6.07 -12.21 -14.66
N TRP A 147 7.25 -12.52 -14.11
CA TRP A 147 8.31 -11.52 -13.92
C TRP A 147 9.63 -11.99 -14.50
N GLN A 148 10.05 -11.33 -15.59
CA GLN A 148 11.32 -11.60 -16.27
C GLN A 148 11.59 -13.10 -16.47
N GLU A 149 10.59 -13.87 -16.83
CA GLU A 149 10.71 -15.31 -17.03
C GLU A 149 10.15 -15.68 -18.40
N SER A 150 10.57 -16.82 -18.95
CA SER A 150 10.00 -17.32 -20.20
C SER A 150 8.58 -17.82 -19.97
N ASP A 151 7.78 -17.89 -21.05
CA ASP A 151 6.40 -18.39 -20.98
C ASP A 151 6.39 -19.85 -20.46
N ILE A 152 7.35 -20.68 -20.87
CA ILE A 152 7.46 -22.06 -20.37
C ILE A 152 7.84 -22.13 -18.88
N ALA A 153 8.79 -21.32 -18.41
CA ALA A 153 9.19 -21.32 -16.99
C ALA A 153 8.03 -20.85 -16.09
N PHE A 154 7.29 -19.85 -16.55
CA PHE A 154 6.09 -19.36 -15.88
C PHE A 154 5.01 -20.45 -15.79
N ILE A 155 4.71 -21.12 -16.90
CA ILE A 155 3.77 -22.25 -16.93
C ILE A 155 4.25 -23.36 -15.97
N GLU A 156 5.49 -23.81 -16.10
CA GLU A 156 6.03 -24.92 -15.30
C GLU A 156 5.97 -24.63 -13.79
N ARG A 157 6.29 -23.42 -13.33
CA ARG A 157 6.21 -23.10 -11.89
C ARG A 157 4.77 -23.05 -11.39
N LEU A 158 3.83 -22.59 -12.20
CA LEU A 158 2.40 -22.57 -11.83
C LEU A 158 1.84 -23.99 -11.79
N LEU A 159 2.19 -24.84 -12.76
CA LEU A 159 1.79 -26.24 -12.78
C LEU A 159 2.39 -27.02 -11.60
N ALA A 160 3.67 -26.85 -11.31
CA ALA A 160 4.33 -27.45 -10.15
C ALA A 160 3.74 -26.97 -8.82
N ARG A 161 3.27 -25.72 -8.76
CA ARG A 161 2.55 -25.21 -7.58
C ARG A 161 1.27 -26.00 -7.35
N GLU A 162 0.46 -26.15 -8.40
CA GLU A 162 -0.88 -26.75 -8.36
C GLU A 162 -0.87 -28.29 -8.44
N GLY A 163 0.30 -28.89 -8.70
CA GLY A 163 0.44 -30.34 -8.83
C GLY A 163 0.00 -30.90 -10.19
N ILE A 164 -0.19 -30.03 -11.18
CA ILE A 164 -0.58 -30.40 -12.55
C ILE A 164 0.67 -30.80 -13.31
N PHE A 165 0.63 -31.94 -13.98
CA PHE A 165 1.70 -32.38 -14.86
C PHE A 165 1.30 -32.27 -16.33
N TYR A 166 2.28 -32.38 -17.22
CA TYR A 166 2.00 -32.48 -18.65
C TYR A 166 2.85 -33.54 -19.33
N CYS A 167 2.32 -34.10 -20.42
CA CYS A 167 3.01 -35.03 -21.32
C CYS A 167 2.63 -34.73 -22.77
N PHE A 168 3.23 -35.44 -23.72
CA PHE A 168 2.96 -35.28 -25.14
C PHE A 168 2.32 -36.55 -25.68
N ASP A 169 1.11 -36.41 -26.22
CA ASP A 169 0.42 -37.49 -26.89
C ASP A 169 0.87 -37.60 -28.35
N HIS A 170 1.91 -38.41 -28.53
CA HIS A 170 2.51 -38.70 -29.82
C HIS A 170 1.58 -39.40 -30.81
N GLN A 171 0.47 -40.00 -30.38
CA GLN A 171 -0.53 -40.59 -31.29
C GLN A 171 -1.45 -39.52 -31.90
N ARG A 172 -1.57 -38.36 -31.25
CA ARG A 172 -2.35 -37.20 -31.70
C ARG A 172 -1.40 -36.03 -31.99
N ASP A 173 -0.48 -36.24 -32.91
CA ASP A 173 0.46 -35.22 -33.38
C ASP A 173 1.31 -34.52 -32.29
N SER A 174 1.70 -35.30 -31.26
CA SER A 174 2.44 -34.80 -30.09
C SER A 174 1.68 -33.71 -29.33
N ARG A 175 0.35 -33.79 -29.29
CA ARG A 175 -0.51 -32.85 -28.57
C ARG A 175 -0.15 -32.78 -27.09
N LEU A 176 -0.06 -31.58 -26.55
CA LEU A 176 0.25 -31.35 -25.15
C LEU A 176 -0.94 -31.71 -24.28
N VAL A 177 -0.76 -32.53 -23.25
CA VAL A 177 -1.84 -32.96 -22.35
C VAL A 177 -1.49 -32.59 -20.92
N PHE A 178 -2.28 -31.71 -20.32
CA PHE A 178 -2.22 -31.37 -18.89
C PHE A 178 -3.17 -32.27 -18.09
N ALA A 179 -2.67 -32.87 -17.01
CA ALA A 179 -3.43 -33.75 -16.14
C ALA A 179 -2.96 -33.64 -14.68
N ASP A 180 -3.80 -34.07 -13.73
CA ASP A 180 -3.52 -33.98 -12.29
C ASP A 180 -3.71 -35.30 -11.52
N GLN A 181 -4.29 -36.32 -12.16
CA GLN A 181 -4.52 -37.63 -11.57
C GLN A 181 -3.84 -38.76 -12.34
N ALA A 182 -3.47 -39.82 -11.62
CA ALA A 182 -2.84 -41.00 -12.22
C ALA A 182 -3.74 -41.75 -13.21
N THR A 183 -5.06 -41.60 -13.08
CA THR A 183 -6.04 -42.19 -14.02
C THR A 183 -5.98 -41.59 -15.42
N ASP A 184 -5.42 -40.39 -15.55
CA ASP A 184 -5.40 -39.63 -16.80
C ASP A 184 -4.03 -39.72 -17.51
N TYR A 185 -3.15 -40.63 -17.07
CA TYR A 185 -1.94 -40.99 -17.82
C TYR A 185 -2.27 -41.60 -19.19
N LEU A 186 -1.38 -41.38 -20.16
CA LEU A 186 -1.55 -41.91 -21.51
C LEU A 186 -1.34 -43.43 -21.52
N GLN A 187 -2.02 -44.12 -22.43
CA GLN A 187 -1.74 -45.52 -22.70
C GLN A 187 -0.54 -45.63 -23.65
N ILE A 188 0.33 -46.60 -23.39
CA ILE A 188 1.48 -46.87 -24.25
C ILE A 188 1.02 -47.23 -25.68
N ALA A 189 1.76 -46.76 -26.69
CA ALA A 189 1.55 -47.20 -28.07
C ALA A 189 2.06 -48.65 -28.24
N GLY A 190 1.19 -49.54 -28.71
CA GLY A 190 1.47 -50.98 -28.83
C GLY A 190 1.01 -51.80 -27.62
N PRO A 191 1.50 -53.04 -27.43
CA PRO A 191 1.13 -53.89 -26.32
C PRO A 191 1.39 -53.25 -24.95
N SER A 192 0.36 -53.13 -24.12
CA SER A 192 0.49 -52.53 -22.79
C SER A 192 1.05 -53.47 -21.74
N ALA A 193 1.01 -54.78 -21.97
CA ALA A 193 1.71 -55.78 -21.17
C ALA A 193 3.07 -56.08 -21.81
N ILE A 194 4.15 -55.71 -21.13
CA ILE A 194 5.52 -55.90 -21.61
C ILE A 194 6.16 -57.02 -20.80
N GLU A 195 6.67 -58.02 -21.49
CA GLU A 195 7.34 -59.16 -20.87
C GLU A 195 8.74 -58.77 -20.39
N PHE A 196 9.10 -59.16 -19.16
CA PHE A 196 10.49 -59.17 -18.72
C PHE A 196 11.23 -60.36 -19.32
N LYS A 197 12.19 -60.09 -20.20
CA LYS A 197 12.96 -61.11 -20.89
C LYS A 197 14.44 -60.76 -20.83
N PRO A 198 15.20 -61.29 -19.86
CA PRO A 198 16.61 -60.99 -19.75
C PRO A 198 17.38 -61.52 -20.98
N PRO A 199 18.45 -60.85 -21.41
CA PRO A 199 19.27 -61.31 -22.53
C PRO A 199 19.84 -62.70 -22.26
N ALA A 200 19.84 -63.57 -23.28
CA ALA A 200 20.26 -64.98 -23.16
C ALA A 200 21.75 -65.16 -22.80
N SER A 201 22.59 -64.15 -23.08
CA SER A 201 24.00 -64.12 -22.75
C SER A 201 24.48 -62.69 -22.46
N ALA A 202 25.54 -62.57 -21.66
CA ALA A 202 26.19 -61.28 -21.43
C ALA A 202 26.70 -60.71 -22.76
N GLY A 203 26.27 -59.49 -23.12
CA GLY A 203 26.64 -58.83 -24.37
C GLY A 203 25.69 -59.06 -25.55
N ALA A 204 24.60 -59.82 -25.39
CA ALA A 204 23.57 -59.91 -26.43
C ALA A 204 22.99 -58.52 -26.75
N ALA A 205 22.98 -58.15 -28.04
CA ALA A 205 22.47 -56.87 -28.49
C ALA A 205 20.95 -56.78 -28.28
N ILE A 206 20.49 -55.71 -27.63
CA ILE A 206 19.07 -55.43 -27.38
C ILE A 206 18.48 -54.74 -28.61
N GLY A 207 17.26 -55.11 -28.99
CA GLY A 207 16.49 -54.43 -30.04
C GLY A 207 17.04 -54.53 -31.46
N THR A 208 17.83 -55.57 -31.74
CA THR A 208 18.32 -55.91 -33.10
C THR A 208 17.41 -56.91 -33.83
N ASN A 209 16.57 -57.65 -33.11
CA ASN A 209 15.61 -58.60 -33.71
C ASN A 209 14.21 -57.98 -33.78
N TRP A 210 13.83 -57.57 -34.98
CA TRP A 210 12.56 -56.89 -35.26
C TRP A 210 11.38 -57.84 -35.50
N SER A 211 11.62 -59.15 -35.50
CA SER A 211 10.60 -60.17 -35.80
C SER A 211 9.96 -60.77 -34.55
N ILE A 212 10.42 -60.39 -33.35
CA ILE A 212 9.90 -60.88 -32.07
C ILE A 212 9.22 -59.75 -31.30
N PRO A 213 8.32 -60.08 -30.36
CA PRO A 213 7.74 -59.10 -29.46
C PRO A 213 8.82 -58.35 -28.65
N GLU A 214 8.59 -57.06 -28.48
CA GLU A 214 9.43 -56.16 -27.68
C GLU A 214 9.29 -56.48 -26.19
N SER A 215 10.37 -56.28 -25.43
CA SER A 215 10.49 -56.74 -24.04
C SER A 215 11.32 -55.80 -23.18
N ILE A 216 11.23 -55.97 -21.86
CA ILE A 216 12.13 -55.33 -20.90
C ILE A 216 13.29 -56.28 -20.65
N ALA A 217 14.48 -55.86 -21.07
CA ALA A 217 15.71 -56.65 -20.99
C ALA A 217 16.33 -56.61 -19.59
N SER A 218 16.18 -55.49 -18.89
CA SER A 218 16.63 -55.35 -17.49
C SER A 218 15.78 -54.31 -16.77
N CYS A 219 15.56 -54.51 -15.47
CA CYS A 219 15.00 -53.49 -14.61
C CYS A 219 15.45 -53.66 -13.15
N ALA A 220 15.63 -52.54 -12.47
CA ALA A 220 16.02 -52.46 -11.07
C ALA A 220 15.06 -51.54 -10.31
N ARG A 221 14.65 -51.98 -9.11
CA ARG A 221 13.84 -51.18 -8.20
C ARG A 221 14.77 -50.41 -7.25
N GLU A 222 14.65 -49.09 -7.27
CA GLU A 222 15.33 -48.19 -6.34
C GLU A 222 14.37 -47.71 -5.26
N GLN A 223 14.90 -47.51 -4.06
CA GLN A 223 14.20 -46.82 -2.97
C GLN A 223 15.18 -45.87 -2.28
N ARG A 224 14.72 -44.67 -1.94
CA ARG A 224 15.49 -43.66 -1.22
C ARG A 224 14.72 -43.11 -0.03
N VAL A 225 15.44 -42.48 0.88
CA VAL A 225 14.85 -41.78 2.02
C VAL A 225 14.16 -40.49 1.52
N VAL A 226 12.97 -40.21 2.05
CA VAL A 226 12.21 -38.96 1.82
C VAL A 226 11.88 -38.28 3.14
N LEU A 227 11.30 -37.09 3.12
CA LEU A 227 10.80 -36.45 4.34
C LEU A 227 9.69 -37.29 4.97
N GLY A 228 9.57 -37.26 6.30
CA GLY A 228 8.42 -37.86 7.00
C GLY A 228 7.17 -37.01 6.88
N GLU A 229 7.36 -35.70 6.91
CA GLU A 229 6.30 -34.71 6.96
C GLU A 229 6.71 -33.44 6.22
N VAL A 230 5.73 -32.73 5.67
CA VAL A 230 5.89 -31.36 5.15
C VAL A 230 4.85 -30.47 5.82
N ALA A 231 5.29 -29.29 6.27
CA ALA A 231 4.45 -28.23 6.80
C ALA A 231 4.59 -26.95 5.95
N LEU A 232 3.47 -26.26 5.74
CA LEU A 232 3.44 -24.94 5.11
C LEU A 232 2.88 -23.93 6.12
N LYS A 233 3.36 -22.69 6.05
CA LYS A 233 2.80 -21.56 6.81
C LYS A 233 2.77 -20.29 5.96
N ASP A 234 1.79 -19.44 6.21
CA ASP A 234 1.78 -18.07 5.69
C ASP A 234 1.15 -17.11 6.71
N TRP A 235 1.12 -15.84 6.33
CA TRP A 235 0.43 -14.78 7.04
C TRP A 235 -0.48 -14.03 6.08
N ASN A 236 -1.77 -13.96 6.43
CA ASN A 236 -2.78 -13.20 5.72
C ASN A 236 -3.16 -11.96 6.52
N TRP A 237 -2.79 -10.79 6.00
CA TRP A 237 -3.06 -9.51 6.63
C TRP A 237 -4.56 -9.17 6.76
N ARG A 238 -5.43 -9.76 5.93
CA ARG A 238 -6.88 -9.60 6.04
C ARG A 238 -7.47 -10.41 7.21
N ARG A 239 -6.73 -11.40 7.71
CA ARG A 239 -7.11 -12.28 8.83
C ARG A 239 -5.90 -12.54 9.73
N PRO A 240 -5.31 -11.49 10.35
CA PRO A 240 -3.99 -11.57 10.97
C PRO A 240 -3.92 -12.52 12.18
N GLY A 241 -5.05 -12.83 12.81
CA GLY A 241 -5.14 -13.79 13.92
C GLY A 241 -5.40 -15.25 13.52
N THR A 242 -5.58 -15.55 12.24
CA THR A 242 -5.79 -16.93 11.78
C THR A 242 -4.45 -17.65 11.64
N ASP A 243 -4.27 -18.78 12.32
CA ASP A 243 -3.12 -19.66 12.07
C ASP A 243 -3.31 -20.39 10.74
N LEU A 244 -2.41 -20.11 9.80
CA LEU A 244 -2.39 -20.73 8.49
C LEU A 244 -1.41 -21.91 8.42
N THR A 245 -0.89 -22.39 9.54
CA THR A 245 -0.02 -23.57 9.57
C THR A 245 -0.81 -24.83 9.17
N VAL A 246 -0.33 -25.53 8.14
CA VAL A 246 -0.91 -26.79 7.65
C VAL A 246 0.18 -27.83 7.46
N THR A 247 -0.14 -29.09 7.72
CA THR A 247 0.85 -30.17 7.79
C THR A 247 0.34 -31.44 7.12
N LYS A 248 1.22 -32.19 6.46
CA LYS A 248 0.89 -33.47 5.83
C LYS A 248 2.02 -34.48 5.95
N THR A 249 1.67 -35.70 6.37
CA THR A 249 2.56 -36.87 6.34
C THR A 249 2.86 -37.27 4.90
N VAL A 250 4.14 -37.52 4.61
CA VAL A 250 4.64 -37.95 3.30
C VAL A 250 4.65 -39.48 3.20
N ALA A 251 5.27 -40.14 4.18
CA ALA A 251 5.41 -41.59 4.27
C ALA A 251 5.71 -42.02 5.73
N ASP A 252 5.45 -43.28 6.05
CA ASP A 252 5.66 -43.82 7.41
C ASP A 252 6.98 -44.60 7.55
N LYS A 253 7.64 -44.93 6.43
CA LYS A 253 8.85 -45.76 6.38
C LYS A 253 9.82 -45.21 5.34
N GLY A 254 11.11 -45.44 5.56
CA GLY A 254 12.16 -44.90 4.68
C GLY A 254 12.14 -43.37 4.67
N ILE A 255 12.06 -42.78 5.87
CA ILE A 255 11.93 -41.34 6.07
C ILE A 255 13.09 -40.78 6.92
N ALA A 256 13.44 -39.52 6.71
CA ALA A 256 14.32 -38.75 7.57
C ALA A 256 13.96 -37.26 7.53
N GLY A 257 13.85 -36.66 8.72
CA GLY A 257 13.56 -35.23 8.88
C GLY A 257 12.12 -34.83 8.50
N ALA A 258 11.84 -33.55 8.68
CA ALA A 258 10.60 -32.89 8.29
C ALA A 258 10.92 -31.61 7.48
N GLY A 259 10.03 -31.24 6.56
CA GLY A 259 10.13 -30.01 5.78
C GLY A 259 9.20 -28.94 6.32
N TYR A 260 9.64 -27.68 6.29
CA TYR A 260 8.81 -26.52 6.61
C TYR A 260 9.08 -25.41 5.61
N GLU A 261 8.02 -24.84 5.04
CA GLU A 261 8.11 -23.73 4.09
C GLU A 261 7.16 -22.58 4.51
N TYR A 262 7.63 -21.34 4.36
CA TYR A 262 6.87 -20.14 4.68
C TYR A 262 6.72 -19.25 3.43
N GLY A 263 5.51 -18.71 3.21
CA GLY A 263 5.28 -17.68 2.19
C GLY A 263 4.71 -18.18 0.86
N ASP A 264 4.04 -19.33 0.86
CA ASP A 264 3.42 -19.93 -0.34
C ASP A 264 2.16 -19.19 -0.83
N HIS A 265 1.76 -18.09 -0.19
CA HIS A 265 0.71 -17.14 -0.54
C HIS A 265 -0.67 -17.77 -0.81
N TYR A 266 -1.15 -18.60 0.11
CA TYR A 266 -2.53 -19.09 0.13
C TYR A 266 -3.39 -18.29 1.12
N PRO A 267 -4.68 -18.06 0.82
CA PRO A 267 -5.52 -17.16 1.61
C PRO A 267 -6.10 -17.77 2.90
N ASP A 268 -6.24 -19.10 2.94
CA ASP A 268 -6.94 -19.84 4.00
C ASP A 268 -6.41 -21.28 4.15
N ALA A 269 -6.87 -21.96 5.21
CA ALA A 269 -6.44 -23.31 5.55
C ALA A 269 -6.85 -24.37 4.52
N ASP A 270 -7.95 -24.20 3.79
CA ASP A 270 -8.41 -25.16 2.78
C ASP A 270 -7.45 -25.18 1.59
N GLN A 271 -7.06 -23.99 1.10
CA GLN A 271 -6.03 -23.88 0.07
C GLN A 271 -4.67 -24.34 0.57
N GLY A 272 -4.33 -24.05 1.83
CA GLY A 272 -3.12 -24.57 2.48
C GLY A 272 -3.09 -26.11 2.48
N ASN A 273 -4.17 -26.75 2.93
CA ASN A 273 -4.31 -28.21 3.01
C ASN A 273 -4.16 -28.88 1.65
N ARG A 274 -4.71 -28.27 0.59
CA ARG A 274 -4.53 -28.73 -0.78
C ARG A 274 -3.08 -28.62 -1.24
N LEU A 275 -2.42 -27.48 -1.01
CA LEU A 275 -1.02 -27.28 -1.41
C LEU A 275 -0.07 -28.19 -0.64
N VAL A 276 -0.23 -28.36 0.68
CA VAL A 276 0.64 -29.25 1.46
C VAL A 276 0.48 -30.72 1.06
N ALA A 277 -0.72 -31.13 0.60
CA ALA A 277 -0.93 -32.46 0.01
C ALA A 277 -0.13 -32.62 -1.29
N VAL A 278 -0.15 -31.63 -2.18
CA VAL A 278 0.68 -31.62 -3.40
C VAL A 278 2.17 -31.70 -3.06
N ARG A 279 2.64 -30.97 -2.03
CA ARG A 279 4.04 -31.00 -1.58
C ARG A 279 4.42 -32.37 -1.01
N ALA A 280 3.53 -33.00 -0.24
CA ALA A 280 3.76 -34.34 0.28
C ALA A 280 3.83 -35.38 -0.83
N GLU A 281 2.97 -35.29 -1.84
CA GLU A 281 2.99 -36.13 -3.04
C GLU A 281 4.25 -35.89 -3.89
N GLU A 282 4.70 -34.64 -4.05
CA GLU A 282 5.96 -34.29 -4.70
C GLU A 282 7.15 -35.00 -4.03
N GLN A 283 7.22 -34.97 -2.70
CA GLN A 283 8.27 -35.68 -1.95
C GLN A 283 8.14 -37.19 -2.07
N ARG A 284 6.92 -37.72 -1.93
CA ARG A 284 6.64 -39.17 -2.00
C ARG A 284 7.00 -39.75 -3.37
N SER A 285 6.78 -39.00 -4.45
CA SER A 285 7.10 -39.43 -5.81
C SER A 285 8.58 -39.76 -6.04
N ARG A 286 9.47 -39.20 -5.20
CA ARG A 286 10.92 -39.44 -5.25
C ARG A 286 11.34 -40.72 -4.53
N GLN A 287 10.47 -41.29 -3.70
CA GLN A 287 10.82 -42.36 -2.77
C GLN A 287 11.18 -43.67 -3.49
N HIS A 288 10.46 -43.98 -4.57
CA HIS A 288 10.60 -45.24 -5.30
C HIS A 288 10.87 -44.95 -6.77
N ALA A 289 11.61 -45.82 -7.45
CA ALA A 289 11.73 -45.78 -8.90
C ALA A 289 11.97 -47.18 -9.47
N LEU A 290 11.51 -47.44 -10.68
CA LEU A 290 11.88 -48.58 -11.50
C LEU A 290 12.74 -48.06 -12.64
N ARG A 291 14.02 -48.41 -12.67
CA ARG A 291 14.90 -48.10 -13.81
C ARG A 291 15.06 -49.33 -14.68
N GLY A 292 15.00 -49.19 -15.99
CA GLY A 292 15.15 -50.35 -16.87
C GLY A 292 15.64 -50.03 -18.26
N VAL A 293 15.97 -51.09 -18.98
CA VAL A 293 16.37 -51.09 -20.38
C VAL A 293 15.39 -51.97 -21.15
N SER A 294 14.90 -51.47 -22.28
CA SER A 294 13.91 -52.16 -23.13
C SER A 294 14.13 -51.81 -24.60
N ASP A 295 13.65 -52.67 -25.49
CA ASP A 295 13.54 -52.39 -26.93
C ASP A 295 12.10 -52.01 -27.34
N HIS A 296 11.23 -51.69 -26.38
CA HIS A 296 9.85 -51.30 -26.63
C HIS A 296 9.73 -49.84 -27.05
N LYS A 297 9.23 -49.57 -28.26
CA LYS A 297 9.25 -48.22 -28.87
C LYS A 297 8.21 -47.27 -28.27
N GLY A 298 7.19 -47.85 -27.63
CA GLY A 298 6.13 -47.11 -26.97
C GLY A 298 6.50 -46.52 -25.61
N LEU A 299 7.63 -46.86 -24.99
CA LEU A 299 7.98 -46.41 -23.63
C LEU A 299 8.32 -44.91 -23.59
N ARG A 300 7.29 -44.07 -23.55
CA ARG A 300 7.35 -42.60 -23.61
C ARG A 300 6.95 -41.99 -22.27
N ALA A 301 7.43 -40.77 -21.97
CA ALA A 301 7.07 -40.10 -20.72
C ALA A 301 5.55 -39.86 -20.61
N GLY A 302 4.96 -40.21 -19.46
CA GLY A 302 3.52 -40.13 -19.21
C GLY A 302 2.72 -41.35 -19.65
N SER A 303 3.35 -42.36 -20.27
CA SER A 303 2.68 -43.59 -20.71
C SER A 303 2.65 -44.67 -19.63
N VAL A 304 1.56 -45.44 -19.58
CA VAL A 304 1.37 -46.57 -18.66
C VAL A 304 1.65 -47.90 -19.35
N PHE A 305 2.38 -48.79 -18.66
CA PHE A 305 2.59 -50.17 -19.07
C PHE A 305 2.45 -51.14 -17.87
N ALA A 306 2.23 -52.41 -18.13
CA ALA A 306 2.23 -53.50 -17.16
C ALA A 306 3.48 -54.37 -17.35
N LEU A 307 4.31 -54.47 -16.31
CA LEU A 307 5.43 -55.41 -16.30
C LEU A 307 4.91 -56.82 -16.01
N THR A 308 5.32 -57.79 -16.82
CA THR A 308 4.92 -59.20 -16.69
C THR A 308 6.15 -60.13 -16.72
N SER A 309 6.00 -61.36 -16.24
CA SER A 309 7.04 -62.41 -16.21
C SER A 309 8.35 -62.07 -15.46
N HIS A 310 8.37 -61.03 -14.62
CA HIS A 310 9.53 -60.73 -13.78
C HIS A 310 9.64 -61.74 -12.61
N PRO A 311 10.82 -62.30 -12.30
CA PRO A 311 10.99 -63.31 -11.24
C PRO A 311 10.53 -62.84 -9.85
N VAL A 312 10.75 -61.56 -9.54
CA VAL A 312 10.24 -60.93 -8.32
C VAL A 312 8.76 -60.58 -8.52
N LYS A 313 7.85 -61.36 -7.92
CA LYS A 313 6.39 -61.23 -8.10
C LYS A 313 5.86 -59.82 -7.87
N SER A 314 6.34 -59.11 -6.85
CA SER A 314 5.89 -57.75 -6.51
C SER A 314 6.23 -56.67 -7.54
N MET A 315 7.11 -56.98 -8.49
CA MET A 315 7.42 -56.10 -9.62
C MET A 315 6.46 -56.29 -10.80
N ASN A 316 5.66 -57.35 -10.85
CA ASN A 316 4.68 -57.56 -11.92
C ASN A 316 3.42 -56.74 -11.66
N ARG A 317 3.42 -55.47 -12.09
CA ARG A 317 2.34 -54.51 -11.87
C ARG A 317 2.35 -53.42 -12.93
N LYS A 318 1.38 -52.50 -12.86
CA LYS A 318 1.33 -51.30 -13.70
C LYS A 318 2.32 -50.24 -13.23
N TYR A 319 2.97 -49.60 -14.19
CA TYR A 319 3.91 -48.51 -14.01
C TYR A 319 3.60 -47.37 -14.97
N VAL A 320 3.91 -46.15 -14.57
CA VAL A 320 3.94 -44.96 -15.43
C VAL A 320 5.39 -44.56 -15.70
N VAL A 321 5.73 -44.34 -16.96
CA VAL A 321 7.07 -43.86 -17.36
C VAL A 321 7.19 -42.38 -17.01
N VAL A 322 8.13 -42.03 -16.14
CA VAL A 322 8.45 -40.64 -15.79
C VAL A 322 9.47 -40.05 -16.75
N SER A 323 10.44 -40.85 -17.19
CA SER A 323 11.41 -40.43 -18.19
C SER A 323 11.86 -41.60 -19.07
N ALA A 324 12.22 -41.29 -20.30
CA ALA A 324 12.75 -42.23 -21.26
C ALA A 324 13.89 -41.59 -22.06
N ARG A 325 14.94 -42.38 -22.31
CA ARG A 325 16.05 -42.04 -23.19
C ARG A 325 16.15 -43.11 -24.26
N HIS A 326 16.02 -42.71 -25.51
CA HIS A 326 16.03 -43.59 -26.67
C HIS A 326 17.36 -43.47 -27.39
N HIS A 327 17.90 -44.60 -27.82
CA HIS A 327 19.07 -44.70 -28.68
C HIS A 327 18.74 -45.63 -29.84
N ALA A 328 18.96 -45.15 -31.06
CA ALA A 328 18.67 -45.90 -32.26
C ALA A 328 19.80 -45.74 -33.28
N ALA A 329 20.12 -46.82 -33.97
CA ALA A 329 21.08 -46.83 -35.07
C ALA A 329 20.50 -47.65 -36.23
N GLN A 330 20.65 -47.16 -37.45
CA GLN A 330 20.21 -47.80 -38.68
C GLN A 330 21.35 -47.82 -39.69
N GLY A 331 21.87 -49.03 -39.95
CA GLY A 331 22.97 -49.25 -40.87
C GLY A 331 22.54 -49.04 -42.33
N LEU A 332 22.72 -47.83 -42.85
CA LEU A 332 22.40 -47.49 -44.24
C LEU A 332 23.64 -47.38 -45.14
N GLU A 333 24.84 -47.31 -44.57
CA GLU A 333 26.11 -47.14 -45.29
C GLU A 333 26.59 -48.46 -45.92
N ARG A 334 26.93 -48.44 -47.22
CA ARG A 334 27.64 -49.55 -47.87
C ARG A 334 29.14 -49.36 -47.68
N GLY A 335 29.84 -50.37 -47.15
CA GLY A 335 31.32 -50.44 -47.18
C GLY A 335 32.05 -50.03 -45.90
N SER A 336 31.36 -49.51 -44.88
CA SER A 336 31.91 -49.37 -43.53
C SER A 336 31.95 -50.75 -42.87
N GLY A 337 33.13 -51.33 -42.71
CA GLY A 337 33.34 -52.67 -42.12
C GLY A 337 32.92 -52.83 -40.65
N THR A 338 32.17 -51.88 -40.08
CA THR A 338 31.66 -51.93 -38.69
C THR A 338 30.23 -52.46 -38.57
N GLY A 339 29.53 -52.74 -39.69
CA GLY A 339 28.36 -53.62 -39.73
C GLY A 339 27.34 -53.48 -38.59
N GLN A 340 27.07 -52.26 -38.11
CA GLN A 340 26.08 -52.08 -37.06
C GLN A 340 24.68 -52.21 -37.68
N GLY A 341 24.05 -53.37 -37.47
CA GLY A 341 22.67 -53.61 -37.89
C GLY A 341 21.67 -52.67 -37.20
N THR A 342 20.46 -52.60 -37.73
CA THR A 342 19.40 -51.74 -37.20
C THR A 342 19.02 -52.12 -35.77
N SER A 343 19.19 -51.19 -34.83
CA SER A 343 18.97 -51.40 -33.40
C SER A 343 18.17 -50.27 -32.75
N PHE A 344 17.41 -50.61 -31.71
CA PHE A 344 16.69 -49.66 -30.87
C PHE A 344 16.78 -50.06 -29.41
N ARG A 345 17.15 -49.11 -28.55
CA ARG A 345 17.23 -49.30 -27.10
C ARG A 345 16.64 -48.08 -26.40
N SER A 346 15.87 -48.34 -25.33
CA SER A 346 15.32 -47.32 -24.46
C SER A 346 15.72 -47.58 -23.02
N GLU A 347 16.21 -46.55 -22.35
CA GLU A 347 16.43 -46.53 -20.90
C GLU A 347 15.32 -45.71 -20.26
N PHE A 348 14.60 -46.28 -19.31
CA PHE A 348 13.45 -45.62 -18.72
C PHE A 348 13.54 -45.56 -17.20
N THR A 349 12.90 -44.53 -16.63
CA THR A 349 12.57 -44.46 -15.21
C THR A 349 11.05 -44.41 -15.09
N ALA A 350 10.48 -45.31 -14.29
CA ALA A 350 9.06 -45.43 -14.08
C ALA A 350 8.69 -45.48 -12.60
N LEU A 351 7.45 -45.13 -12.29
CA LEU A 351 6.85 -45.25 -10.96
C LEU A 351 5.72 -46.25 -10.99
N ALA A 352 5.43 -46.88 -9.86
CA ALA A 352 4.21 -47.66 -9.75
C ALA A 352 3.00 -46.77 -10.09
N HIS A 353 2.05 -47.28 -10.87
CA HIS A 353 0.93 -46.48 -11.38
C HIS A 353 0.06 -45.82 -10.28
N ASP A 354 -0.03 -46.45 -9.12
CA ASP A 354 -0.73 -45.98 -7.92
C ASP A 354 0.10 -45.03 -7.04
N ALA A 355 1.39 -44.84 -7.34
CA ALA A 355 2.20 -43.86 -6.65
C ALA A 355 1.91 -42.47 -7.22
N PRO A 356 1.69 -41.45 -6.36
CA PRO A 356 1.45 -40.10 -6.84
C PRO A 356 2.73 -39.55 -7.49
N TRP A 357 2.57 -38.80 -8.58
CA TRP A 357 3.63 -38.01 -9.17
C TRP A 357 3.22 -36.55 -9.26
N ARG A 358 4.13 -35.66 -8.88
CA ARG A 358 3.98 -34.21 -9.03
C ARG A 358 5.23 -33.64 -9.69
N PRO A 359 5.09 -32.60 -10.54
CA PRO A 359 6.25 -31.97 -11.16
C PRO A 359 7.20 -31.39 -10.10
N SER A 360 8.49 -31.45 -10.38
CA SER A 360 9.48 -30.75 -9.58
C SER A 360 9.40 -29.23 -9.79
N ARG A 361 9.56 -28.46 -8.71
CA ARG A 361 9.62 -27.00 -8.75
C ARG A 361 10.96 -26.49 -9.30
N ARG A 362 11.22 -26.72 -10.59
CA ARG A 362 12.40 -26.21 -11.30
C ARG A 362 12.31 -24.69 -11.50
N GLY A 363 13.44 -23.98 -11.38
CA GLY A 363 13.52 -22.53 -11.64
C GLY A 363 13.03 -21.61 -10.53
N GLY A 364 12.28 -22.12 -9.53
CA GLY A 364 11.77 -21.33 -8.41
C GLY A 364 10.76 -20.24 -8.84
N LYS A 365 10.15 -19.56 -7.86
CA LYS A 365 9.38 -18.34 -8.14
C LYS A 365 10.38 -17.20 -8.40
N PRO A 366 10.20 -16.37 -9.44
CA PRO A 366 11.08 -15.23 -9.64
C PRO A 366 10.96 -14.25 -8.47
N VAL A 367 12.05 -13.53 -8.18
CA VAL A 367 12.16 -12.60 -7.06
C VAL A 367 12.38 -11.20 -7.60
N ILE A 368 11.61 -10.22 -7.10
CA ILE A 368 11.90 -8.81 -7.31
C ILE A 368 12.80 -8.35 -6.16
N HIS A 369 14.04 -8.03 -6.49
CA HIS A 369 15.00 -7.47 -5.54
C HIS A 369 14.75 -5.96 -5.38
N GLY A 370 14.67 -5.48 -4.14
CA GLY A 370 14.49 -4.06 -3.83
C GLY A 370 13.07 -3.56 -4.14
N VAL A 371 12.99 -2.46 -4.90
CA VAL A 371 11.75 -1.78 -5.25
C VAL A 371 11.64 -1.56 -6.75
N ILE A 372 10.41 -1.39 -7.24
CA ILE A 372 10.13 -0.93 -8.61
C ILE A 372 9.26 0.32 -8.56
N ASN A 373 9.39 1.18 -9.57
CA ASN A 373 8.55 2.36 -9.72
C ASN A 373 7.15 1.93 -10.21
N ALA A 374 6.13 2.64 -9.77
CA ALA A 374 4.77 2.53 -10.28
C ALA A 374 4.08 3.90 -10.21
N ARG A 375 2.93 4.05 -10.87
CA ARG A 375 2.10 5.25 -10.77
C ARG A 375 0.74 4.90 -10.20
N ILE A 376 0.17 5.77 -9.39
CA ILE A 376 -1.18 5.59 -8.87
C ILE A 376 -2.20 5.61 -10.02
N ASP A 377 -2.94 4.51 -10.17
CA ASP A 377 -4.05 4.34 -11.12
C ASP A 377 -5.37 4.81 -10.48
N ALA A 378 -6.29 5.28 -11.31
CA ALA A 378 -7.61 5.75 -10.88
C ALA A 378 -8.61 5.69 -12.04
N ALA A 379 -9.86 5.30 -11.77
CA ALA A 379 -10.90 5.16 -12.79
C ALA A 379 -11.53 6.49 -13.16
N GLY A 380 -11.76 7.36 -12.17
CA GLY A 380 -12.42 8.64 -12.30
C GLY A 380 -11.53 9.75 -12.85
N ASP A 381 -12.17 10.90 -13.07
CA ASP A 381 -11.56 12.16 -13.52
C ASP A 381 -11.11 13.06 -12.35
N GLY A 382 -11.41 12.66 -11.12
CA GLY A 382 -10.98 13.35 -9.90
C GLY A 382 -9.46 13.40 -9.72
N GLN A 383 -8.99 14.38 -8.93
CA GLN A 383 -7.56 14.53 -8.63
C GLN A 383 -7.03 13.50 -7.62
N TYR A 384 -7.90 12.97 -6.76
CA TYR A 384 -7.55 11.88 -5.83
C TYR A 384 -7.84 10.53 -6.49
N ALA A 385 -7.00 9.54 -6.19
CA ALA A 385 -7.29 8.17 -6.58
C ALA A 385 -8.36 7.57 -5.68
N GLU A 386 -9.25 6.75 -6.24
CA GLU A 386 -10.25 6.05 -5.46
C GLU A 386 -9.58 5.02 -4.55
N LEU A 387 -9.80 5.16 -3.24
CA LEU A 387 -9.44 4.16 -2.25
C LEU A 387 -10.54 3.12 -2.17
N ASP A 388 -10.18 1.87 -1.85
CA ASP A 388 -11.17 0.90 -1.38
C ASP A 388 -11.44 1.04 0.13
N ASP A 389 -12.36 0.24 0.65
CA ASP A 389 -12.77 0.25 2.07
C ASP A 389 -11.62 -0.05 3.05
N GLU A 390 -10.47 -0.54 2.55
CA GLU A 390 -9.26 -0.83 3.31
C GLU A 390 -8.16 0.23 3.10
N GLY A 391 -8.47 1.35 2.42
CA GLY A 391 -7.55 2.47 2.20
C GLY A 391 -6.43 2.18 1.20
N ARG A 392 -6.62 1.21 0.30
CA ARG A 392 -5.60 0.74 -0.65
C ARG A 392 -5.71 1.44 -2.00
N TYR A 393 -4.64 1.36 -2.79
CA TYR A 393 -4.53 2.02 -4.10
C TYR A 393 -4.39 1.01 -5.22
N ARG A 394 -4.81 1.38 -6.42
CA ARG A 394 -4.43 0.68 -7.65
C ARG A 394 -3.23 1.36 -8.27
N VAL A 395 -2.42 0.61 -8.99
CA VAL A 395 -1.15 1.09 -9.55
C VAL A 395 -0.96 0.60 -10.97
N ILE A 396 -0.40 1.48 -11.80
CA ILE A 396 0.12 1.15 -13.13
C ILE A 396 1.59 0.76 -12.97
N LEU A 397 1.91 -0.48 -13.32
CA LEU A 397 3.29 -0.98 -13.30
C LEU A 397 3.93 -0.81 -14.69
N PRO A 398 5.11 -0.19 -14.79
CA PRO A 398 5.72 0.18 -16.09
C PRO A 398 6.14 -1.03 -16.93
N PHE A 399 6.32 -2.20 -16.31
CA PHE A 399 6.66 -3.42 -17.03
C PHE A 399 5.46 -4.09 -17.70
N ASP A 400 4.23 -3.78 -17.27
CA ASP A 400 3.05 -4.45 -17.82
C ASP A 400 2.67 -3.81 -19.17
N ARG A 401 2.84 -4.59 -20.22
CA ARG A 401 2.58 -4.17 -21.61
C ARG A 401 1.14 -4.42 -22.05
N SER A 402 0.26 -4.88 -21.15
CA SER A 402 -1.16 -5.13 -21.45
C SER A 402 -1.93 -3.86 -21.82
N GLY A 403 -1.45 -2.68 -21.40
CA GLY A 403 -2.12 -1.40 -21.63
C GLY A 403 -3.34 -1.17 -20.74
N LYS A 404 -3.57 -2.03 -19.74
CA LYS A 404 -4.66 -1.86 -18.75
C LYS A 404 -4.41 -0.58 -17.95
N GLN A 405 -5.46 0.23 -17.81
CA GLN A 405 -5.48 1.52 -17.11
C GLN A 405 -6.90 1.83 -16.64
N GLY A 406 -7.09 2.94 -15.93
CA GLY A 406 -8.41 3.40 -15.50
C GLY A 406 -8.92 2.60 -14.30
N GLY A 407 -8.04 2.32 -13.34
CA GLY A 407 -8.33 1.54 -12.15
C GLY A 407 -8.36 0.02 -12.40
N ASN A 408 -7.80 -0.46 -13.51
CA ASN A 408 -7.77 -1.88 -13.86
C ASN A 408 -6.34 -2.42 -14.11
N ALA A 409 -5.31 -1.58 -13.97
CA ALA A 409 -3.93 -1.99 -14.18
C ALA A 409 -3.42 -3.00 -13.14
N SER A 410 -3.92 -2.91 -11.91
CA SER A 410 -3.60 -3.84 -10.83
C SER A 410 -4.79 -4.11 -9.91
N ARG A 411 -4.61 -5.09 -9.01
CA ARG A 411 -5.44 -5.20 -7.81
C ARG A 411 -5.17 -4.02 -6.86
N ALA A 412 -5.97 -3.92 -5.80
CA ALA A 412 -5.71 -2.97 -4.73
C ALA A 412 -4.47 -3.38 -3.90
N VAL A 413 -3.54 -2.43 -3.74
CA VAL A 413 -2.22 -2.55 -3.11
C VAL A 413 -2.17 -1.67 -1.86
N ARG A 414 -1.72 -2.25 -0.74
CA ARG A 414 -1.56 -1.52 0.52
C ARG A 414 -0.42 -0.51 0.43
N MET A 415 -0.56 0.60 1.15
CA MET A 415 0.50 1.59 1.32
C MET A 415 1.05 1.53 2.75
N SER A 416 2.38 1.48 2.86
CA SER A 416 3.09 1.65 4.11
C SER A 416 2.80 3.05 4.66
N GLN A 417 2.39 3.13 5.92
CA GLN A 417 2.15 4.38 6.62
C GLN A 417 3.27 4.60 7.65
N PRO A 418 3.77 5.84 7.83
CA PRO A 418 4.81 6.12 8.82
C PRO A 418 4.38 5.85 10.27
N TYR A 419 3.07 5.90 10.55
CA TYR A 419 2.48 5.65 11.87
C TYR A 419 1.06 5.10 11.70
N GLY A 420 0.66 4.14 12.53
CA GLY A 420 -0.64 3.47 12.45
C GLY A 420 -0.94 2.60 13.67
N GLY A 421 -2.22 2.28 13.88
CA GLY A 421 -2.73 1.44 14.96
C GLY A 421 -4.25 1.39 14.96
N ASN A 422 -4.85 0.83 16.03
CA ASN A 422 -6.30 0.88 16.18
C ASN A 422 -6.75 2.32 16.44
N ASP A 423 -7.64 2.85 15.60
CA ASP A 423 -8.17 4.22 15.67
C ASP A 423 -7.11 5.35 15.65
N MET A 424 -5.91 5.08 15.11
CA MET A 424 -4.82 6.05 15.03
C MET A 424 -3.94 5.82 13.80
N GLY A 425 -3.37 6.89 13.21
CA GLY A 425 -2.41 6.75 12.11
C GLY A 425 -2.09 8.04 11.38
N LEU A 426 -1.21 7.93 10.39
CA LEU A 426 -0.80 9.02 9.50
C LEU A 426 -1.00 8.60 8.03
N HIS A 427 -2.13 9.01 7.45
CA HIS A 427 -2.48 8.72 6.05
C HIS A 427 -2.68 10.02 5.28
N PHE A 428 -1.79 10.29 4.33
CA PHE A 428 -1.99 11.33 3.31
C PHE A 428 -2.42 10.67 1.99
N PRO A 429 -3.68 10.85 1.55
CA PRO A 429 -4.15 10.21 0.33
C PRO A 429 -3.34 10.65 -0.89
N LEU A 430 -2.85 9.67 -1.67
CA LEU A 430 -2.12 9.94 -2.90
C LEU A 430 -3.07 10.34 -4.03
N ARG A 431 -2.56 11.15 -4.94
CA ARG A 431 -3.30 11.63 -6.11
C ARG A 431 -3.08 10.72 -7.31
N LYS A 432 -4.03 10.73 -8.23
CA LYS A 432 -3.90 10.06 -9.54
C LYS A 432 -2.58 10.46 -10.21
N GLY A 433 -1.85 9.49 -10.74
CA GLY A 433 -0.58 9.71 -11.45
C GLY A 433 0.66 9.91 -10.57
N THR A 434 0.49 10.00 -9.24
CA THR A 434 1.62 10.11 -8.29
C THR A 434 2.56 8.93 -8.45
N GLU A 435 3.86 9.19 -8.56
CA GLU A 435 4.86 8.13 -8.63
C GLU A 435 5.16 7.56 -7.24
N VAL A 436 5.20 6.24 -7.17
CA VAL A 436 5.41 5.48 -5.94
C VAL A 436 6.43 4.37 -6.15
N LEU A 437 7.05 3.94 -5.05
CA LEU A 437 7.89 2.76 -5.02
C LEU A 437 7.09 1.57 -4.48
N LEU A 438 7.17 0.43 -5.17
CA LEU A 438 6.60 -0.85 -4.76
C LEU A 438 7.70 -1.78 -4.28
N ALA A 439 7.64 -2.17 -3.01
CA ALA A 439 8.34 -3.36 -2.53
C ALA A 439 7.45 -4.60 -2.69
N HIS A 440 8.05 -5.77 -2.56
CA HIS A 440 7.37 -7.05 -2.67
C HIS A 440 7.66 -7.88 -1.42
N VAL A 441 6.62 -8.37 -0.73
CA VAL A 441 6.80 -9.12 0.53
C VAL A 441 7.56 -10.41 0.25
N GLY A 442 8.74 -10.58 0.85
CA GLY A 442 9.65 -11.71 0.56
C GLY A 442 10.22 -11.68 -0.87
N GLY A 443 10.13 -10.55 -1.56
CA GLY A 443 10.45 -10.40 -2.98
C GLY A 443 9.44 -11.06 -3.93
N ASP A 444 8.31 -11.54 -3.43
CA ASP A 444 7.27 -12.21 -4.22
C ASP A 444 6.55 -11.20 -5.15
N PRO A 445 6.66 -11.33 -6.49
CA PRO A 445 5.98 -10.47 -7.45
C PRO A 445 4.45 -10.38 -7.29
N ASP A 446 3.81 -11.39 -6.70
CA ASP A 446 2.37 -11.41 -6.45
C ASP A 446 1.96 -10.59 -5.19
N ARG A 447 2.93 -10.13 -4.39
CA ARG A 447 2.72 -9.45 -3.09
C ARG A 447 3.28 -8.02 -3.06
N PRO A 448 2.84 -7.12 -3.95
CA PRO A 448 3.28 -5.72 -3.92
C PRO A 448 2.76 -4.99 -2.67
N ILE A 449 3.54 -4.03 -2.21
CA ILE A 449 3.19 -3.02 -1.20
C ILE A 449 3.84 -1.69 -1.58
N ILE A 450 3.08 -0.60 -1.52
CA ILE A 450 3.61 0.75 -1.74
C ILE A 450 4.43 1.14 -0.51
N THR A 451 5.70 1.48 -0.68
CA THR A 451 6.58 1.88 0.43
C THR A 451 6.65 3.40 0.62
N GLY A 452 6.34 4.17 -0.43
CA GLY A 452 6.32 5.63 -0.36
C GLY A 452 6.12 6.27 -1.73
N ALA A 453 5.75 7.54 -1.73
CA ALA A 453 5.73 8.39 -2.92
C ALA A 453 7.10 9.05 -3.13
N VAL A 454 7.47 9.25 -4.39
CA VAL A 454 8.75 9.87 -4.77
C VAL A 454 8.52 11.08 -5.68
N PRO A 455 9.27 12.19 -5.49
CA PRO A 455 9.21 13.33 -6.40
C PRO A 455 9.78 13.01 -7.79
N ASN A 456 9.26 13.69 -8.80
CA ASN A 456 9.75 13.64 -10.18
C ASN A 456 9.50 15.01 -10.87
N PRO A 457 9.90 15.23 -12.15
CA PRO A 457 9.67 16.50 -12.82
C PRO A 457 8.21 16.94 -12.96
N ASP A 458 7.26 15.99 -13.05
CA ASP A 458 5.81 16.27 -13.10
C ASP A 458 5.23 16.58 -11.70
N HIS A 459 5.88 16.06 -10.66
CA HIS A 459 5.52 16.19 -9.25
C HIS A 459 6.77 16.57 -8.43
N PRO A 460 7.25 17.82 -8.56
CA PRO A 460 8.52 18.23 -7.97
C PRO A 460 8.47 18.22 -6.44
N SER A 461 9.64 18.05 -5.85
CA SER A 461 9.83 18.19 -4.40
C SER A 461 9.47 19.61 -3.96
N LEU A 462 8.86 19.75 -2.76
CA LEU A 462 8.64 21.04 -2.12
C LEU A 462 9.95 21.73 -1.71
N LEU A 463 11.01 20.94 -1.55
CA LEU A 463 12.34 21.37 -1.15
C LEU A 463 13.33 21.19 -2.28
N THR A 464 14.15 22.21 -2.48
CA THR A 464 15.21 22.31 -3.48
C THR A 464 16.42 22.97 -2.82
N ALA A 465 17.51 23.16 -3.58
CA ALA A 465 18.70 23.84 -3.07
C ALA A 465 18.42 25.27 -2.56
N SER A 466 17.39 25.96 -3.06
CA SER A 466 17.07 27.34 -2.65
C SER A 466 16.38 27.46 -1.29
N ASN A 467 15.83 26.36 -0.77
CA ASN A 467 15.08 26.33 0.49
C ASN A 467 15.39 25.08 1.34
N GLN A 468 16.61 24.54 1.21
CA GLN A 468 17.07 23.28 1.81
C GLN A 468 17.06 23.24 3.35
N THR A 469 16.97 24.39 4.01
CA THR A 469 16.86 24.52 5.48
C THR A 469 15.42 24.46 5.98
N ASN A 470 14.45 24.26 5.08
CA ASN A 470 13.05 24.09 5.47
C ASN A 470 12.69 22.61 5.68
N ALA A 471 11.81 22.35 6.65
CA ALA A 471 11.01 21.12 6.74
C ALA A 471 9.54 21.47 6.50
N VAL A 472 8.90 20.81 5.52
CA VAL A 472 7.54 21.20 5.06
C VAL A 472 6.61 19.99 5.02
N MET A 473 5.45 20.12 5.67
CA MET A 473 4.28 19.30 5.44
C MET A 473 3.19 20.17 4.82
N ARG A 474 2.85 19.92 3.55
CA ARG A 474 1.82 20.67 2.83
C ARG A 474 0.82 19.72 2.17
N THR A 475 -0.46 19.95 2.42
CA THR A 475 -1.55 19.24 1.74
C THR A 475 -1.90 19.89 0.40
N PRO A 476 -2.55 19.18 -0.53
CA PRO A 476 -2.92 19.77 -1.81
C PRO A 476 -3.89 20.95 -1.73
N GLY A 477 -4.68 21.03 -0.65
CA GLY A 477 -5.52 22.19 -0.32
C GLY A 477 -4.75 23.36 0.31
N LYS A 478 -3.42 23.34 0.26
CA LYS A 478 -2.49 24.38 0.78
C LYS A 478 -2.43 24.54 2.30
N ASN A 479 -3.09 23.69 3.10
CA ASN A 479 -2.79 23.64 4.53
C ASN A 479 -1.33 23.22 4.75
N GLU A 480 -0.59 23.96 5.57
CA GLU A 480 0.85 23.84 5.69
C GLU A 480 1.36 24.00 7.11
N LEU A 481 2.28 23.12 7.49
CA LEU A 481 3.19 23.29 8.63
C LEU A 481 4.63 23.31 8.09
N ARG A 482 5.35 24.40 8.36
CA ARG A 482 6.73 24.59 7.89
C ARG A 482 7.64 25.09 9.00
N PHE A 483 8.82 24.48 9.09
CA PHE A 483 9.92 24.89 9.96
C PHE A 483 11.07 25.38 9.09
N GLU A 484 11.63 26.55 9.38
CA GLU A 484 12.83 27.11 8.76
C GLU A 484 13.94 27.14 9.81
N ASP A 485 15.06 26.47 9.51
CA ASP A 485 16.21 26.31 10.41
C ASP A 485 17.43 27.14 9.97
N LEU A 486 17.26 28.06 9.02
CA LEU A 486 18.34 28.98 8.65
C LEU A 486 18.71 29.88 9.85
N GLN A 487 19.95 29.78 10.29
CA GLN A 487 20.46 30.47 11.48
C GLN A 487 20.18 31.98 11.46
N GLY A 488 19.56 32.48 12.54
CA GLY A 488 19.17 33.89 12.70
C GLY A 488 17.94 34.31 11.89
N LYS A 489 17.29 33.37 11.19
CA LYS A 489 16.06 33.56 10.40
C LYS A 489 15.05 32.45 10.66
N GLU A 490 15.17 31.76 11.79
CA GLU A 490 14.37 30.61 12.16
C GLU A 490 12.88 30.98 12.21
N ARG A 491 12.01 30.08 11.75
CA ARG A 491 10.56 30.35 11.72
C ARG A 491 9.74 29.07 11.73
N VAL A 492 8.70 29.06 12.55
CA VAL A 492 7.58 28.12 12.41
C VAL A 492 6.43 28.84 11.71
N PHE A 493 5.87 28.22 10.67
CA PHE A 493 4.74 28.73 9.90
C PHE A 493 3.62 27.70 9.89
N LEU A 494 2.45 28.09 10.39
CA LEU A 494 1.22 27.31 10.36
C LEU A 494 0.19 28.07 9.52
N HIS A 495 -0.22 27.48 8.40
CA HIS A 495 -1.24 28.03 7.49
C HIS A 495 -2.44 27.10 7.40
N ALA A 496 -3.61 27.62 7.74
CA ALA A 496 -4.90 26.99 7.49
C ALA A 496 -5.57 27.73 6.33
N GLU A 497 -5.94 27.01 5.26
CA GLU A 497 -6.52 27.63 4.07
C GLU A 497 -7.92 28.20 4.34
N ARG A 498 -8.63 27.66 5.33
CA ARG A 498 -9.99 28.07 5.69
C ARG A 498 -10.16 28.23 7.19
N ASP A 499 -10.51 27.15 7.89
CA ASP A 499 -10.83 27.17 9.32
C ASP A 499 -9.67 26.58 10.12
N ARG A 500 -9.29 27.22 11.23
CA ARG A 500 -8.35 26.69 12.23
C ARG A 500 -9.07 26.52 13.56
N MET A 501 -9.21 25.28 14.02
CA MET A 501 -9.74 24.95 15.35
C MET A 501 -8.62 24.39 16.22
N THR A 502 -8.52 24.87 17.45
CA THR A 502 -7.56 24.41 18.45
C THR A 502 -8.32 24.04 19.71
N GLU A 503 -8.12 22.83 20.20
CA GLU A 503 -8.66 22.35 21.47
C GLU A 503 -7.51 21.90 22.36
N VAL A 504 -7.42 22.47 23.56
CA VAL A 504 -6.43 22.10 24.58
C VAL A 504 -7.18 21.68 25.83
N VAL A 505 -7.03 20.41 26.21
CA VAL A 505 -7.83 19.80 27.29
C VAL A 505 -7.43 20.31 28.68
N ARG A 506 -6.22 20.88 28.82
CA ARG A 506 -5.70 21.35 30.11
C ARG A 506 -5.07 22.74 29.99
N ASP A 507 -3.74 22.82 29.99
CA ASP A 507 -3.01 24.09 30.02
C ASP A 507 -2.45 24.43 28.63
N ASP A 508 -2.57 25.69 28.22
CA ASP A 508 -1.96 26.25 27.01
C ASP A 508 -1.03 27.42 27.39
N ASP A 509 0.27 27.13 27.49
CA ASP A 509 1.29 28.10 27.88
C ASP A 509 1.92 28.78 26.65
N HIS A 510 1.85 30.11 26.60
CA HIS A 510 2.48 30.91 25.54
C HIS A 510 3.45 31.95 26.12
N THR A 511 4.73 31.87 25.70
CA THR A 511 5.76 32.86 26.02
C THR A 511 6.38 33.40 24.74
N ILE A 512 6.39 34.73 24.59
CA ILE A 512 6.95 35.41 23.42
C ILE A 512 8.10 36.30 23.90
N GLY A 513 9.34 35.95 23.53
CA GLY A 513 10.53 36.73 23.91
C GLY A 513 10.70 38.04 23.14
N GLY A 514 10.02 38.18 22.00
CA GLY A 514 10.01 39.37 21.15
C GLY A 514 8.67 40.10 21.18
N SER A 515 8.08 40.33 20.00
CA SER A 515 6.79 41.01 19.85
C SER A 515 5.72 40.05 19.33
N GLN A 516 4.47 40.24 19.78
CA GLN A 516 3.28 39.58 19.25
C GLN A 516 2.40 40.60 18.53
N SER A 517 1.92 40.26 17.34
CA SER A 517 0.94 41.05 16.60
C SER A 517 -0.23 40.15 16.21
N VAL A 518 -1.45 40.59 16.53
CA VAL A 518 -2.69 39.86 16.25
C VAL A 518 -3.60 40.77 15.46
N ALA A 519 -4.00 40.33 14.26
CA ALA A 519 -4.94 41.04 13.40
C ALA A 519 -6.17 40.16 13.18
N VAL A 520 -7.33 40.63 13.65
CA VAL A 520 -8.63 40.01 13.41
C VAL A 520 -9.46 40.99 12.61
N THR A 521 -9.80 40.63 11.37
CA THR A 521 -10.59 41.49 10.46
C THR A 521 -12.08 41.37 10.69
N GLY A 522 -12.53 40.24 11.25
CA GLY A 522 -13.90 40.01 11.68
C GLY A 522 -14.08 40.29 13.17
N ALA A 523 -14.97 39.51 13.81
CA ALA A 523 -15.21 39.59 15.24
C ALA A 523 -14.22 38.73 16.03
N GLN A 524 -13.83 39.20 17.22
CA GLN A 524 -13.13 38.42 18.23
C GLN A 524 -14.02 38.30 19.46
N GLN A 525 -14.24 37.07 19.94
CA GLN A 525 -14.91 36.77 21.20
C GLN A 525 -13.92 36.05 22.11
N VAL A 526 -13.89 36.44 23.39
CA VAL A 526 -13.01 35.85 24.42
C VAL A 526 -13.86 35.59 25.65
N ASP A 527 -14.08 34.31 25.96
CA ASP A 527 -14.83 33.88 27.13
C ASP A 527 -13.87 33.24 28.14
N ILE A 528 -13.81 33.78 29.35
CA ILE A 528 -12.92 33.33 30.42
C ILE A 528 -13.79 32.88 31.60
N GLY A 529 -13.76 31.58 31.91
CA GLY A 529 -14.64 30.98 32.92
C GLY A 529 -14.31 31.35 34.38
N ALA A 530 -13.12 31.91 34.63
CA ALA A 530 -12.66 32.29 35.96
C ALA A 530 -12.00 33.68 35.95
N SER A 531 -10.68 33.76 36.16
CA SER A 531 -9.95 35.02 36.28
C SER A 531 -9.11 35.33 35.05
N GLN A 532 -9.06 36.61 34.67
CA GLN A 532 -8.08 37.16 33.74
C GLN A 532 -7.19 38.16 34.50
N SER A 533 -5.87 38.04 34.35
CA SER A 533 -4.89 39.01 34.88
C SER A 533 -4.06 39.55 33.71
N ILE A 534 -3.97 40.88 33.61
CA ILE A 534 -3.23 41.58 32.56
C ILE A 534 -2.29 42.57 33.22
N SER A 535 -0.98 42.42 33.00
CA SER A 535 0.05 43.34 33.47
C SER A 535 0.77 43.97 32.28
N ILE A 536 0.85 45.29 32.25
CA ILE A 536 1.43 46.06 31.14
C ILE A 536 2.53 46.94 31.72
N GLY A 537 3.78 46.64 31.37
CA GLY A 537 4.95 47.32 31.94
C GLY A 537 5.18 48.75 31.42
N SER A 538 4.47 49.17 30.37
CA SER A 538 4.57 50.52 29.81
C SER A 538 3.19 51.08 29.47
N THR A 539 2.78 51.02 28.20
CA THR A 539 1.57 51.73 27.74
C THR A 539 0.51 50.76 27.25
N LYS A 540 -0.72 50.94 27.71
CA LYS A 540 -1.93 50.35 27.11
C LYS A 540 -2.66 51.44 26.31
N THR A 541 -3.00 51.16 25.06
CA THR A 541 -3.84 52.04 24.24
C THR A 541 -5.01 51.24 23.69
N GLU A 542 -6.23 51.74 23.93
CA GLU A 542 -7.46 51.13 23.43
C GLU A 542 -8.25 52.19 22.66
N ASN A 543 -8.49 51.93 21.37
CA ASN A 543 -9.26 52.82 20.51
C ASN A 543 -10.57 52.13 20.15
N ILE A 544 -11.69 52.67 20.63
CA ILE A 544 -13.02 52.08 20.46
C ILE A 544 -13.87 53.06 19.66
N ALA A 545 -14.21 52.70 18.42
CA ALA A 545 -14.88 53.62 17.49
C ALA A 545 -16.38 53.82 17.77
N ALA A 546 -17.06 52.78 18.24
CA ALA A 546 -18.53 52.79 18.41
C ALA A 546 -18.94 52.84 19.89
N ALA A 547 -18.70 51.76 20.64
CA ALA A 547 -19.14 51.65 22.02
C ALA A 547 -18.24 50.72 22.85
N SER A 548 -18.07 51.07 24.13
CA SER A 548 -17.46 50.21 25.16
C SER A 548 -18.48 50.02 26.27
N VAL A 549 -18.74 48.77 26.67
CA VAL A 549 -19.67 48.43 27.75
C VAL A 549 -18.93 47.55 28.75
N GLU A 550 -18.96 47.95 30.02
CA GLU A 550 -18.30 47.23 31.11
C GLU A 550 -19.31 47.01 32.24
N ASN A 551 -19.64 45.75 32.50
CA ASN A 551 -20.56 45.35 33.57
C ASN A 551 -19.75 44.65 34.67
N VAL A 552 -19.70 45.23 35.87
CA VAL A 552 -18.98 44.67 37.01
C VAL A 552 -19.97 44.30 38.10
N GLY A 553 -20.15 42.99 38.35
CA GLY A 553 -21.13 42.50 39.34
C GLY A 553 -20.70 42.62 40.80
N GLY A 554 -19.39 42.68 41.06
CA GLY A 554 -18.81 42.77 42.41
C GLY A 554 -18.34 44.19 42.75
N ALA A 555 -17.06 44.46 42.54
CA ALA A 555 -16.45 45.76 42.79
C ALA A 555 -15.46 46.12 41.67
N LYS A 556 -15.38 47.40 41.34
CA LYS A 556 -14.38 47.96 40.43
C LYS A 556 -13.53 48.97 41.20
N ALA A 557 -12.21 48.78 41.18
CA ALA A 557 -11.24 49.73 41.73
C ALA A 557 -10.36 50.29 40.60
N VAL A 558 -10.08 51.59 40.64
CA VAL A 558 -9.22 52.28 39.67
C VAL A 558 -8.25 53.16 40.44
N ASP A 559 -7.01 52.69 40.58
CA ASP A 559 -5.94 53.41 41.26
C ASP A 559 -5.03 54.08 40.24
N ILE A 560 -4.92 55.41 40.30
CA ILE A 560 -4.14 56.22 39.35
C ILE A 560 -3.04 56.97 40.08
N GLY A 561 -1.78 56.69 39.70
CA GLY A 561 -0.61 57.29 40.37
C GLY A 561 -0.27 58.72 39.97
N ALA A 562 -0.82 59.24 38.87
CA ALA A 562 -0.50 60.58 38.35
C ALA A 562 -1.74 61.38 37.94
N ALA A 563 -2.19 61.24 36.69
CA ALA A 563 -3.29 62.02 36.14
C ALA A 563 -4.39 61.11 35.58
N TYR A 564 -5.64 61.45 35.85
CA TYR A 564 -6.82 60.83 35.28
C TYR A 564 -7.72 61.90 34.69
N ALA A 565 -8.14 61.74 33.44
CA ALA A 565 -8.99 62.69 32.73
C ALA A 565 -10.12 61.96 32.02
N ILE A 566 -11.36 62.45 32.21
CA ILE A 566 -12.54 61.99 31.49
C ILE A 566 -13.09 63.18 30.72
N ASN A 567 -13.13 63.08 29.38
CA ASN A 567 -13.76 64.06 28.50
C ASN A 567 -15.03 63.44 27.91
N VAL A 568 -16.20 63.95 28.30
CA VAL A 568 -17.50 63.45 27.83
C VAL A 568 -18.14 64.46 26.90
N GLY A 569 -18.38 64.08 25.64
CA GLY A 569 -18.90 65.00 24.61
C GLY A 569 -20.41 65.28 24.67
N ALA A 570 -21.20 64.41 25.31
CA ALA A 570 -22.65 64.53 25.34
C ALA A 570 -23.20 64.57 26.78
N ALA A 571 -23.31 63.41 27.44
CA ALA A 571 -23.87 63.31 28.79
C ALA A 571 -23.09 62.31 29.64
N MET A 572 -22.83 62.67 30.89
CA MET A 572 -22.30 61.79 31.93
C MET A 572 -23.37 61.65 33.01
N ASN A 573 -23.73 60.41 33.35
CA ASN A 573 -24.64 60.11 34.45
C ASN A 573 -23.91 59.24 35.47
N GLU A 574 -23.93 59.66 36.74
CA GLU A 574 -23.33 58.92 37.84
C GLU A 574 -24.40 58.72 38.93
N ALA A 575 -24.84 57.48 39.10
CA ALA A 575 -25.83 57.10 40.11
C ALA A 575 -25.16 56.19 41.15
N VAL A 576 -25.25 56.56 42.42
CA VAL A 576 -24.66 55.82 43.54
C VAL A 576 -25.78 55.40 44.48
N GLY A 577 -26.01 54.09 44.62
CA GLY A 577 -27.06 53.56 45.50
C GLY A 577 -26.68 53.52 46.99
N GLY A 578 -25.38 53.51 47.29
CA GLY A 578 -24.82 53.57 48.64
C GLY A 578 -24.25 54.95 48.97
N ALA A 579 -23.06 54.96 49.57
CA ALA A 579 -22.34 56.20 49.87
C ALA A 579 -21.46 56.65 48.72
N LYS A 580 -21.46 57.96 48.43
CA LYS A 580 -20.45 58.63 47.59
C LYS A 580 -19.59 59.51 48.48
N THR A 581 -18.28 59.23 48.52
CA THR A 581 -17.29 60.06 49.23
C THR A 581 -16.35 60.68 48.21
N GLU A 582 -16.10 61.97 48.32
CA GLU A 582 -15.17 62.70 47.45
C GLU A 582 -14.23 63.53 48.32
N GLU A 583 -12.93 63.24 48.22
CA GLU A 583 -11.88 63.97 48.93
C GLU A 583 -10.94 64.61 47.90
N VAL A 584 -10.72 65.92 48.03
CA VAL A 584 -9.86 66.68 47.11
C VAL A 584 -8.79 67.38 47.92
N GLY A 585 -7.54 66.93 47.78
CA GLY A 585 -6.43 67.37 48.65
C GLY A 585 -5.92 68.79 48.40
N ALA A 586 -6.16 69.36 47.21
CA ALA A 586 -5.65 70.69 46.85
C ALA A 586 -6.76 71.66 46.41
N PHE A 587 -7.39 71.39 45.26
CA PHE A 587 -8.31 72.33 44.64
C PHE A 587 -9.45 71.59 43.93
N LYS A 588 -10.70 71.92 44.30
CA LYS A 588 -11.91 71.52 43.59
C LYS A 588 -12.54 72.74 42.95
N HIS A 589 -12.82 72.66 41.65
CA HIS A 589 -13.55 73.69 40.90
C HIS A 589 -14.71 73.06 40.16
N GLU A 590 -15.91 73.57 40.40
CA GLU A 590 -17.14 73.13 39.76
C GLU A 590 -17.78 74.33 39.06
N THR A 591 -18.08 74.21 37.78
CA THR A 591 -18.83 75.22 37.02
C THR A 591 -20.01 74.55 36.35
N VAL A 592 -21.20 75.05 36.63
CA VAL A 592 -22.46 74.57 36.05
C VAL A 592 -23.06 75.70 35.23
N ALA A 593 -23.17 75.51 33.91
CA ALA A 593 -23.54 76.59 32.98
C ALA A 593 -25.03 76.95 33.01
N LYS A 594 -25.89 75.99 33.37
CA LYS A 594 -27.34 76.19 33.50
C LYS A 594 -27.76 76.04 34.97
N ASP A 595 -28.24 74.86 35.34
CA ASP A 595 -28.87 74.63 36.64
C ASP A 595 -28.07 73.64 37.47
N ARG A 596 -27.80 74.01 38.72
CA ARG A 596 -27.30 73.10 39.76
C ARG A 596 -28.37 72.93 40.83
N SER A 597 -28.94 71.73 40.93
CA SER A 597 -29.90 71.36 41.98
C SER A 597 -29.22 70.50 43.02
N LEU A 598 -29.31 70.88 44.30
CA LEU A 598 -28.82 70.09 45.43
C LEU A 598 -29.97 69.87 46.40
N SER A 599 -30.37 68.61 46.57
CA SER A 599 -31.38 68.19 47.54
C SER A 599 -30.75 67.20 48.51
N VAL A 600 -30.88 67.46 49.81
CA VAL A 600 -30.32 66.61 50.87
C VAL A 600 -31.48 66.16 51.76
N GLY A 601 -31.69 64.85 51.88
CA GLY A 601 -32.86 64.29 52.57
C GLY A 601 -32.77 64.28 54.10
N ASP A 602 -31.56 64.41 54.65
CA ASP A 602 -31.32 64.52 56.09
C ASP A 602 -30.56 65.81 56.37
N SER A 603 -29.24 65.74 56.57
CA SER A 603 -28.45 66.87 57.05
C SER A 603 -27.40 67.34 56.04
N LEU A 604 -27.36 68.65 55.76
CA LEU A 604 -26.27 69.30 55.04
C LEU A 604 -25.39 70.08 56.03
N SER A 605 -24.09 69.77 56.06
CA SER A 605 -23.09 70.51 56.85
C SER A 605 -22.01 71.06 55.93
N VAL A 606 -21.71 72.35 56.09
CA VAL A 606 -20.67 73.05 55.31
C VAL A 606 -19.74 73.76 56.28
N THR A 607 -18.49 73.30 56.33
CA THR A 607 -17.42 73.91 57.14
C THR A 607 -16.38 74.53 56.22
N VAL A 608 -16.07 75.81 56.40
CA VAL A 608 -15.09 76.53 55.59
C VAL A 608 -14.03 77.15 56.49
N GLY A 609 -12.75 76.84 56.26
CA GLY A 609 -11.65 77.27 57.13
C GLY A 609 -11.26 78.75 57.01
N LYS A 610 -11.64 79.42 55.91
CA LYS A 610 -11.36 80.85 55.67
C LYS A 610 -12.67 81.61 55.38
N SER A 611 -12.94 81.88 54.11
CA SER A 611 -14.11 82.67 53.68
C SER A 611 -15.14 81.80 52.97
N HIS A 612 -16.40 81.91 53.39
CA HIS A 612 -17.56 81.42 52.65
C HIS A 612 -18.30 82.63 52.07
N ALA A 613 -18.56 82.62 50.77
CA ALA A 613 -19.33 83.66 50.10
C ALA A 613 -20.40 82.98 49.25
N ASP A 614 -21.64 83.45 49.40
CA ASP A 614 -22.77 82.93 48.63
C ASP A 614 -23.59 84.13 48.15
N LYS A 615 -23.65 84.25 46.82
CA LYS A 615 -24.18 85.39 46.09
C LYS A 615 -25.25 84.88 45.13
N ALA A 616 -26.48 85.33 45.30
CA ALA A 616 -27.58 85.07 44.37
C ALA A 616 -27.85 86.33 43.54
N GLY A 617 -28.12 86.17 42.23
CA GLY A 617 -28.38 87.30 41.33
C GLY A 617 -29.80 87.87 41.43
N LYS A 618 -30.74 87.11 41.99
CA LYS A 618 -32.13 87.54 42.22
C LYS A 618 -32.50 87.30 43.69
N ASP A 619 -33.07 86.14 43.97
CA ASP A 619 -33.58 85.81 45.30
C ASP A 619 -32.65 84.85 46.02
N ARG A 620 -32.47 85.12 47.32
CA ARG A 620 -31.92 84.15 48.26
C ARG A 620 -32.95 83.93 49.36
N VAL A 621 -33.46 82.72 49.45
CA VAL A 621 -34.41 82.32 50.50
C VAL A 621 -33.67 81.48 51.52
N ILE A 622 -33.82 81.83 52.79
CA ILE A 622 -33.36 81.01 53.93
C ILE A 622 -34.59 80.78 54.79
N GLU A 623 -35.06 79.54 54.85
CA GLU A 623 -36.24 79.14 55.59
C GLU A 623 -35.91 77.91 56.43
N ALA A 624 -36.25 77.96 57.72
CA ALA A 624 -36.07 76.87 58.68
C ALA A 624 -36.97 77.13 59.89
N GLU A 625 -37.31 76.09 60.65
CA GLU A 625 -37.99 76.26 61.95
C GLU A 625 -37.20 77.15 62.90
N LYS A 626 -35.86 77.11 62.80
CA LYS A 626 -34.96 77.96 63.58
C LYS A 626 -33.74 78.36 62.75
N ILE A 627 -33.51 79.66 62.65
CA ILE A 627 -32.29 80.23 62.08
C ILE A 627 -31.42 80.77 63.22
N ARG A 628 -30.18 80.29 63.33
CA ARG A 628 -29.16 80.84 64.24
C ARG A 628 -28.05 81.45 63.40
N ILE A 629 -27.78 82.73 63.61
CA ILE A 629 -26.63 83.43 63.04
C ILE A 629 -25.76 83.85 64.22
N GLU A 630 -24.50 83.41 64.20
CA GLU A 630 -23.53 83.68 65.25
C GLU A 630 -22.21 84.10 64.62
N ALA A 631 -21.64 85.21 65.10
CA ALA A 631 -20.34 85.69 64.66
C ALA A 631 -19.55 86.20 65.87
N LYS A 632 -18.22 86.01 65.84
CA LYS A 632 -17.33 86.38 66.95
C LYS A 632 -17.02 87.88 67.03
N GLU A 633 -17.09 88.58 65.90
CA GLU A 633 -16.71 89.99 65.79
C GLU A 633 -17.93 90.88 65.53
N SER A 634 -18.66 90.62 64.44
CA SER A 634 -19.89 91.34 64.13
C SER A 634 -20.81 90.56 63.19
N ILE A 635 -22.10 90.88 63.27
CA ILE A 635 -23.11 90.51 62.29
C ILE A 635 -23.60 91.81 61.66
N VAL A 636 -23.60 91.90 60.33
CA VAL A 636 -24.09 93.07 59.60
C VAL A 636 -25.08 92.61 58.53
N ILE A 637 -26.30 93.13 58.60
CA ILE A 637 -27.35 92.93 57.60
C ILE A 637 -27.52 94.26 56.87
N ILE A 638 -27.34 94.26 55.55
CA ILE A 638 -27.42 95.47 54.72
C ILE A 638 -28.50 95.25 53.66
N CYS A 639 -29.42 96.21 53.55
CA CYS A 639 -30.40 96.29 52.47
C CYS A 639 -30.39 97.71 51.89
N GLY A 640 -29.62 97.92 50.81
CA GLY A 640 -29.41 99.25 50.24
C GLY A 640 -28.77 100.21 51.25
N LYS A 641 -29.46 101.29 51.61
CA LYS A 641 -29.00 102.27 52.63
C LYS A 641 -29.38 101.88 54.07
N ALA A 642 -30.17 100.83 54.26
CA ALA A 642 -30.56 100.36 55.59
C ALA A 642 -29.56 99.31 56.10
N LYS A 643 -29.24 99.38 57.39
CA LYS A 643 -28.26 98.50 58.01
C LYS A 643 -28.67 98.16 59.44
N ILE A 644 -28.50 96.89 59.79
CA ILE A 644 -28.53 96.43 61.17
C ILE A 644 -27.15 95.83 61.44
N SER A 645 -26.42 96.37 62.39
CA SER A 645 -25.15 95.81 62.83
C SER A 645 -25.16 95.48 64.31
N MET A 646 -24.59 94.33 64.63
CA MET A 646 -24.37 93.86 65.99
C MET A 646 -22.87 93.61 66.15
N ALA A 647 -22.25 94.19 67.16
CA ALA A 647 -20.84 94.02 67.46
C ALA A 647 -20.62 93.17 68.73
N LYS A 648 -19.44 92.55 68.87
CA LYS A 648 -19.13 91.65 70.00
C LYS A 648 -19.20 92.29 71.39
N ASN A 649 -19.12 93.62 71.47
CA ASN A 649 -19.25 94.38 72.72
C ASN A 649 -20.72 94.54 73.17
N GLY A 650 -21.69 94.03 72.39
CA GLY A 650 -23.12 94.11 72.67
C GLY A 650 -23.84 95.27 71.98
N ASP A 651 -23.13 96.12 71.23
CA ASP A 651 -23.74 97.24 70.52
C ASP A 651 -24.62 96.73 69.38
N ILE A 652 -25.87 97.17 69.38
CA ILE A 652 -26.81 96.97 68.28
C ILE A 652 -27.12 98.35 67.69
N VAL A 653 -26.75 98.52 66.43
CA VAL A 653 -26.97 99.76 65.68
C VAL A 653 -27.95 99.46 64.55
N ILE A 654 -29.08 100.16 64.58
CA ILE A 654 -30.11 100.12 63.54
C ILE A 654 -30.04 101.46 62.81
N GLU A 655 -29.63 101.43 61.54
CA GLU A 655 -29.49 102.59 60.67
C GLU A 655 -30.49 102.49 59.51
N GLY A 656 -31.24 103.57 59.28
CA GLY A 656 -32.15 103.68 58.15
C GLY A 656 -32.76 105.06 58.06
N GLY A 657 -33.17 105.47 56.86
CA GLY A 657 -33.79 106.79 56.66
C GLY A 657 -35.08 107.00 57.47
N LYS A 658 -35.78 105.91 57.81
CA LYS A 658 -36.92 105.90 58.72
C LYS A 658 -36.96 104.58 59.48
N ILE A 659 -36.89 104.65 60.81
CA ILE A 659 -37.04 103.49 61.70
C ILE A 659 -38.42 103.58 62.33
N THR A 660 -39.30 102.64 61.99
CA THR A 660 -40.65 102.57 62.56
C THR A 660 -40.73 101.33 63.43
N MET A 661 -40.89 101.51 64.74
CA MET A 661 -41.14 100.42 65.68
C MET A 661 -42.62 100.42 66.04
N LYS A 662 -43.34 99.36 65.65
CA LYS A 662 -44.75 99.16 65.98
C LYS A 662 -44.88 97.84 66.74
N GLY A 663 -45.43 97.89 67.95
CA GLY A 663 -45.83 96.73 68.72
C GLY A 663 -47.35 96.53 68.64
N SER A 664 -47.81 95.27 68.71
CA SER A 664 -49.24 94.95 68.87
C SER A 664 -49.72 95.05 70.32
N SER A 665 -48.79 95.22 71.27
CA SER A 665 -49.03 95.60 72.67
C SER A 665 -48.00 96.68 73.08
N ASP A 666 -47.12 96.42 74.05
CA ASP A 666 -46.15 97.41 74.52
C ASP A 666 -44.83 97.32 73.75
N VAL A 667 -44.35 98.46 73.24
CA VAL A 667 -42.95 98.61 72.82
C VAL A 667 -42.17 99.11 74.02
N VAL A 668 -41.47 98.20 74.70
CA VAL A 668 -40.70 98.52 75.89
C VAL A 668 -39.23 98.70 75.50
N ILE A 669 -38.76 99.94 75.50
CA ILE A 669 -37.35 100.27 75.35
C ILE A 669 -36.80 100.57 76.74
N LYS A 670 -35.86 99.77 77.23
CA LYS A 670 -35.23 99.94 78.54
C LYS A 670 -33.73 100.08 78.35
N GLY A 671 -33.18 101.16 78.88
CA GLY A 671 -31.74 101.41 78.94
C GLY A 671 -31.44 102.34 80.10
N SER A 672 -30.22 102.30 80.62
CA SER A 672 -29.75 103.25 81.65
C SER A 672 -29.80 104.71 81.17
N LYS A 673 -29.86 104.93 79.84
CA LYS A 673 -30.08 106.22 79.19
C LYS A 673 -30.73 106.01 77.81
N ILE A 674 -31.82 106.73 77.54
CA ILE A 674 -32.48 106.78 76.23
C ILE A 674 -32.42 108.23 75.78
N ALA A 675 -31.66 108.51 74.71
CA ALA A 675 -31.60 109.82 74.09
C ALA A 675 -32.43 109.79 72.81
N ALA A 676 -33.52 110.57 72.79
CA ALA A 676 -34.31 110.82 71.60
C ALA A 676 -33.96 112.24 71.12
N ASN A 677 -33.57 112.36 69.86
CA ASN A 677 -33.33 113.64 69.18
C ASN A 677 -34.33 113.83 68.06
#